data_AF-A0A8H3ULQ5-F1
#
_entry.id   AF-A0A8H3ULQ5-F1
#
_cell.length_a   1.000
_cell.length_b   1.000
_cell.length_c   1.000
_cell.angle_alpha   90.00
_cell.angle_beta   90.00
_cell.angle_gamma   90.00
#
_symmetry.space_group_name_H-M   'P 1'
#
loop_
_entity.id
_entity.type
_entity.pdbx_description
1 polymer ?
#
loop_
_entity_poly.entity_id
_entity_poly.type
_entity_poly.pdbx_seq_one_letter_code
_entity_poly.pdbx_strand_id
1 'polypeptide(L)'
;MTSAPTLQPKFLPTRNQLGVVAVGFSGGQCKPGVDAAPMALIEAGLIDQLKDDLEFQVTYDGQVHSYSEIMPKEDPDHRNMKKPRAVSAVTKKLSQQVYDHAKEGRFVLTLGGDHSIAIGTISGTAKACRERLNGREMAVIWVDAHADINTPETSDSGNIHGMPAAFLTGLAKEADPDMFGWIQEDQKISVKKLVHGIGKVMDMALGWIGTDTPIHLTFDIDALDPQWAPSTGTAVRGGLTLREGDYIAESVAETGSLIALDLVEVNPSLESEGASETIRAGCSILTTSQLTFPSPADSNSRKDPTMKLRPTRATPLLRPFTISTRIRPFVCSQCLYQTSRYIPSPSQQRHQSSFAAAVSAAKQIVGNGGQDSASPIGIDPLRTVAKEMKFLTKNIRQLLGSGHPTLDRAAKYYTQSEGKYVRPMLVLLMSRATALTPKLPREFPPPTHHTVNSSISPDFILNDANPAENLPLSASDETLYRPGDSDILPSQRRLAEITELIHTASLLHDDVIDDSTSRRSNPSANIAFGNKMAVLAGDFLLGRASVALARLRDPEVTELLATVIANLVEGEFMQLKNTARDEKNPVYTPDTLNYYLQKTYLKSASLISKSCRAAALLGQTSPEVVDAAYTYGKNLGLAFQLVDDMLDYTISEEELGKPAGADLELGLATAPLLFAWERNSELGTLVGRKFSKDGDVQKARELVLASDGLNQTRALAQNFVDSAVDAIQFFPESDAKQGLIEMCNKT
;
A
#
# COMPACT_ATOMS: atom_id res chain seq x y z
N MET A 1 -27.39 28.64 -0.30
CA MET A 1 -28.57 28.45 0.56
C MET A 1 -28.67 26.99 1.00
N THR A 2 -27.74 26.57 1.85
CA THR A 2 -27.80 25.32 2.61
C THR A 2 -28.49 25.62 3.93
N SER A 3 -29.62 24.96 4.22
CA SER A 3 -30.35 25.18 5.47
C SER A 3 -29.59 24.60 6.67
N ALA A 4 -29.69 25.27 7.83
CA ALA A 4 -28.90 24.94 9.01
C ALA A 4 -29.03 23.48 9.51
N PRO A 5 -27.99 22.91 10.15
CA PRO A 5 -27.94 21.49 10.50
C PRO A 5 -29.09 21.02 11.42
N THR A 6 -29.71 19.89 11.07
CA THR A 6 -30.92 19.31 11.71
C THR A 6 -30.70 18.23 12.79
N LEU A 7 -29.51 17.60 12.90
CA LEU A 7 -29.19 16.79 14.09
C LEU A 7 -29.01 17.68 15.33
N GLN A 8 -29.42 17.17 16.48
CA GLN A 8 -29.15 17.76 17.79
C GLN A 8 -27.77 17.28 18.31
N PRO A 9 -26.85 18.18 18.71
CA PRO A 9 -25.66 17.78 19.45
C PRO A 9 -26.00 17.10 20.77
N LYS A 10 -25.42 15.93 21.03
CA LYS A 10 -25.71 15.10 22.21
C LYS A 10 -25.18 15.69 23.54
N PHE A 11 -24.22 16.62 23.48
CA PHE A 11 -23.46 17.13 24.65
C PHE A 11 -23.45 18.66 24.80
N LEU A 12 -24.11 19.36 23.88
CA LEU A 12 -24.32 20.80 23.94
C LEU A 12 -25.82 21.05 24.17
N PRO A 13 -26.23 21.97 25.07
CA PRO A 13 -27.63 22.26 25.36
C PRO A 13 -28.39 22.91 24.19
N THR A 14 -27.68 23.49 23.22
CA THR A 14 -28.27 24.12 22.03
C THR A 14 -27.47 23.73 20.78
N ARG A 15 -28.11 23.81 19.59
CA ARG A 15 -27.48 23.46 18.31
C ARG A 15 -26.64 24.58 17.68
N ASN A 16 -26.89 25.83 18.07
CA ASN A 16 -26.41 27.00 17.33
C ASN A 16 -25.67 28.05 18.20
N GLN A 17 -25.38 27.79 19.47
CA GLN A 17 -24.50 28.68 20.23
C GLN A 17 -23.03 28.32 19.97
N LEU A 18 -22.30 29.24 19.35
CA LEU A 18 -20.87 29.13 19.09
C LEU A 18 -20.10 30.14 19.96
N GLY A 19 -19.01 29.73 20.58
CA GLY A 19 -17.98 30.59 21.15
C GLY A 19 -16.76 30.59 20.24
N VAL A 20 -16.24 31.75 19.87
CA VAL A 20 -15.02 31.86 19.07
C VAL A 20 -13.91 32.47 19.92
N VAL A 21 -12.76 31.80 19.99
CA VAL A 21 -11.53 32.31 20.59
C VAL A 21 -10.51 32.44 19.47
N ALA A 22 -9.94 33.62 19.24
CA ALA A 22 -8.93 33.84 18.20
C ALA A 22 -7.56 34.13 18.84
N VAL A 23 -6.51 33.41 18.44
CA VAL A 23 -5.20 33.39 19.10
C VAL A 23 -4.06 33.46 18.09
N GLY A 24 -3.37 34.59 18.05
CA GLY A 24 -2.17 34.75 17.21
C GLY A 24 -0.92 34.32 17.97
N PHE A 25 -0.43 33.10 17.75
CA PHE A 25 0.75 32.57 18.43
C PHE A 25 1.62 31.69 17.52
N SER A 26 2.95 31.87 17.59
CA SER A 26 3.96 31.05 16.87
C SER A 26 5.16 30.65 17.75
N GLY A 27 4.99 30.68 19.08
CA GLY A 27 6.08 30.48 20.03
C GLY A 27 6.52 29.03 20.25
N GLY A 28 5.69 28.05 19.90
CA GLY A 28 5.98 26.62 20.06
C GLY A 28 6.80 25.99 18.94
N GLN A 29 6.96 26.69 17.82
CA GLN A 29 7.67 26.21 16.62
C GLN A 29 8.88 27.09 16.24
N CYS A 30 9.57 26.74 15.15
CA CYS A 30 10.75 27.47 14.66
C CYS A 30 10.47 28.48 13.54
N LYS A 31 9.31 28.42 12.86
CA LYS A 31 8.89 29.39 11.82
C LYS A 31 7.87 30.39 12.41
N PRO A 32 8.04 31.71 12.24
CA PRO A 32 6.99 32.69 12.53
C PRO A 32 5.97 32.78 11.38
N GLY A 33 4.81 33.40 11.63
CA GLY A 33 3.84 33.78 10.58
C GLY A 33 2.45 33.19 10.76
N VAL A 34 2.33 32.01 11.35
CA VAL A 34 1.03 31.38 11.69
C VAL A 34 0.22 32.20 12.69
N ASP A 35 0.88 33.07 13.46
CA ASP A 35 0.27 34.04 14.36
C ASP A 35 -0.63 35.08 13.66
N ALA A 36 -0.51 35.24 12.34
CA ALA A 36 -1.41 36.10 11.55
C ALA A 36 -2.70 35.39 11.09
N ALA A 37 -2.75 34.06 11.09
CA ALA A 37 -3.85 33.28 10.49
C ALA A 37 -5.25 33.60 11.06
N PRO A 38 -5.47 33.80 12.37
CA PRO A 38 -6.80 34.10 12.90
C PRO A 38 -7.36 35.40 12.35
N MET A 39 -6.52 36.43 12.18
CA MET A 39 -6.94 37.73 11.64
C MET A 39 -7.38 37.59 10.19
N ALA A 40 -6.57 36.91 9.36
CA ALA A 40 -6.87 36.69 7.95
C ALA A 40 -8.19 35.91 7.74
N LEU A 41 -8.47 34.90 8.58
CA LEU A 41 -9.72 34.15 8.54
C LEU A 41 -10.93 35.03 8.91
N ILE A 42 -10.79 35.91 9.90
CA ILE A 42 -11.85 36.85 10.30
C ILE A 42 -12.08 37.91 9.21
N GLU A 43 -11.03 38.49 8.65
CA GLU A 43 -11.09 39.48 7.56
C GLU A 43 -11.64 38.90 6.25
N ALA A 44 -11.47 37.59 6.02
CA ALA A 44 -12.12 36.86 4.92
C ALA A 44 -13.64 36.64 5.12
N GLY A 45 -14.21 37.12 6.23
CA GLY A 45 -15.65 37.07 6.51
C GLY A 45 -16.15 35.82 7.24
N LEU A 46 -15.26 34.97 7.77
CA LEU A 46 -15.64 33.72 8.47
C LEU A 46 -16.67 33.96 9.59
N ILE A 47 -16.48 35.02 10.37
CA ILE A 47 -17.37 35.37 11.50
C ILE A 47 -18.79 35.73 11.02
N ASP A 48 -18.94 36.24 9.81
CA ASP A 48 -20.24 36.62 9.25
C ASP A 48 -20.88 35.45 8.50
N GLN A 49 -20.10 34.64 7.76
CA GLN A 49 -20.57 33.35 7.21
C GLN A 49 -21.12 32.42 8.30
N LEU A 50 -20.46 32.35 9.47
CA LEU A 50 -20.93 31.57 10.62
C LEU A 50 -22.30 32.06 11.14
N LYS A 51 -22.59 33.36 11.09
CA LYS A 51 -23.90 33.93 11.52
C LYS A 51 -24.97 33.79 10.45
N ASP A 52 -24.62 34.16 9.21
CA ASP A 52 -25.59 34.52 8.18
C ASP A 52 -25.86 33.36 7.20
N ASP A 53 -24.84 32.55 6.88
CA ASP A 53 -24.98 31.34 6.06
C ASP A 53 -25.24 30.07 6.90
N LEU A 54 -24.77 30.04 8.17
CA LEU A 54 -24.84 28.87 9.06
C LEU A 54 -25.70 29.05 10.33
N GLU A 55 -26.35 30.21 10.50
CA GLU A 55 -27.30 30.53 11.58
C GLU A 55 -26.75 30.40 13.03
N PHE A 56 -25.43 30.48 13.25
CA PHE A 56 -24.86 30.45 14.60
C PHE A 56 -25.07 31.77 15.37
N GLN A 57 -25.48 31.63 16.63
CA GLN A 57 -25.38 32.67 17.66
C GLN A 57 -23.92 32.76 18.12
N VAL A 58 -23.10 33.45 17.31
CA VAL A 58 -21.65 33.62 17.54
C VAL A 58 -21.40 34.55 18.74
N THR A 59 -20.78 34.00 19.78
CA THR A 59 -20.20 34.73 20.92
C THR A 59 -18.71 34.91 20.67
N TYR A 60 -18.32 36.09 20.18
CA TYR A 60 -16.94 36.48 19.92
C TYR A 60 -16.67 37.86 20.55
N ASP A 61 -15.48 38.09 21.09
CA ASP A 61 -15.11 39.36 21.75
C ASP A 61 -14.53 40.41 20.78
N GLY A 62 -14.36 40.06 19.51
CA GLY A 62 -13.86 40.95 18.46
C GLY A 62 -12.34 41.10 18.42
N GLN A 63 -11.58 40.29 19.16
CA GLN A 63 -10.12 40.43 19.26
C GLN A 63 -9.36 39.15 18.89
N VAL A 64 -8.19 39.31 18.26
CA VAL A 64 -7.19 38.24 18.11
C VAL A 64 -6.18 38.40 19.25
N HIS A 65 -6.12 37.42 20.14
CA HIS A 65 -5.30 37.46 21.35
C HIS A 65 -3.87 37.02 21.02
N SER A 66 -2.90 37.93 21.11
CA SER A 66 -1.47 37.61 20.98
C SER A 66 -0.79 37.32 22.33
N TYR A 67 -1.47 37.66 23.44
CA TYR A 67 -1.00 37.49 24.82
C TYR A 67 0.38 38.10 25.13
N SER A 68 0.81 39.09 24.33
CA SER A 68 2.12 39.75 24.46
C SER A 68 2.43 40.29 25.86
N GLU A 69 1.38 40.64 26.61
CA GLU A 69 1.42 41.22 27.95
C GLU A 69 1.72 40.23 29.08
N ILE A 70 1.58 38.92 28.84
CA ILE A 70 1.95 37.86 29.80
C ILE A 70 3.26 37.14 29.46
N MET A 71 3.98 37.61 28.45
CA MET A 71 5.24 37.00 28.01
C MET A 71 6.37 37.22 29.05
N PRO A 72 7.17 36.18 29.36
CA PRO A 72 8.32 36.31 30.24
C PRO A 72 9.42 37.20 29.61
N LYS A 73 10.13 37.97 30.44
CA LYS A 73 11.25 38.82 29.99
C LYS A 73 12.48 38.01 29.57
N GLU A 74 12.68 36.86 30.19
CA GLU A 74 13.72 35.89 29.91
C GLU A 74 13.09 34.50 29.97
N ASP A 75 13.35 33.65 28.98
CA ASP A 75 12.83 32.29 28.96
C ASP A 75 13.89 31.31 28.44
N PRO A 76 14.89 30.97 29.29
CA PRO A 76 15.93 30.02 28.94
C PRO A 76 15.36 28.62 28.78
N ASP A 77 15.85 27.93 27.75
CA ASP A 77 15.51 26.55 27.41
C ASP A 77 15.62 25.62 28.64
N HIS A 78 14.63 24.75 28.82
CA HIS A 78 14.54 23.86 29.98
C HIS A 78 14.25 22.44 29.56
N ARG A 79 15.06 21.47 30.02
CA ARG A 79 14.96 20.04 29.62
C ARG A 79 14.86 19.89 28.09
N ASN A 80 15.67 20.65 27.35
CA ASN A 80 15.66 20.70 25.88
C ASN A 80 14.39 21.31 25.23
N MET A 81 13.35 21.70 25.99
CA MET A 81 12.27 22.57 25.48
C MET A 81 12.76 23.99 25.24
N LYS A 82 12.44 24.56 24.08
CA LYS A 82 12.67 25.98 23.74
C LYS A 82 11.51 26.86 24.18
N LYS A 83 11.80 28.01 24.78
CA LYS A 83 10.81 29.00 25.27
C LYS A 83 9.63 28.38 26.08
N PRO A 84 9.92 27.54 27.11
CA PRO A 84 8.88 26.78 27.81
C PRO A 84 7.89 27.64 28.60
N ARG A 85 8.30 28.77 29.18
CA ARG A 85 7.41 29.63 29.99
C ARG A 85 6.49 30.46 29.12
N ALA A 86 6.94 30.93 27.95
CA ALA A 86 6.10 31.66 27.00
C ALA A 86 4.96 30.77 26.47
N VAL A 87 5.27 29.58 25.99
CA VAL A 87 4.27 28.61 25.50
C VAL A 87 3.35 28.15 26.64
N SER A 88 3.90 27.88 27.83
CA SER A 88 3.13 27.54 29.02
C SER A 88 2.18 28.65 29.46
N ALA A 89 2.60 29.92 29.48
CA ALA A 89 1.76 31.05 29.86
C ALA A 89 0.58 31.25 28.89
N VAL A 90 0.85 31.18 27.58
CA VAL A 90 -0.17 31.26 26.52
C VAL A 90 -1.17 30.12 26.62
N THR A 91 -0.68 28.88 26.69
CA THR A 91 -1.56 27.69 26.74
C THR A 91 -2.40 27.66 28.02
N LYS A 92 -1.87 28.12 29.14
CA LYS A 92 -2.59 28.31 30.43
C LYS A 92 -3.70 29.36 30.33
N LYS A 93 -3.43 30.50 29.66
CA LYS A 93 -4.40 31.58 29.43
C LYS A 93 -5.51 31.15 28.46
N LEU A 94 -5.15 30.46 27.39
CA LEU A 94 -6.08 29.90 26.40
C LEU A 94 -6.96 28.80 27.00
N SER A 95 -6.40 27.93 27.85
CA SER A 95 -7.15 26.92 28.62
C SER A 95 -8.32 27.52 29.39
N GLN A 96 -8.10 28.69 30.01
CA GLN A 96 -9.16 29.41 30.71
C GLN A 96 -10.23 29.98 29.75
N GLN A 97 -9.84 30.63 28.65
CA GLN A 97 -10.82 31.17 27.67
C GLN A 97 -11.67 30.08 27.01
N VAL A 98 -11.05 28.97 26.58
CA VAL A 98 -11.79 27.83 25.99
C VAL A 98 -12.69 27.17 27.04
N TYR A 99 -12.21 26.99 28.27
CA TYR A 99 -13.05 26.54 29.38
C TYR A 99 -14.24 27.48 29.63
N ASP A 100 -14.05 28.80 29.54
CA ASP A 100 -15.12 29.77 29.80
C ASP A 100 -16.24 29.74 28.75
N HIS A 101 -15.96 29.45 27.48
CA HIS A 101 -17.01 29.17 26.49
C HIS A 101 -17.61 27.76 26.64
N ALA A 102 -16.76 26.75 26.87
CA ALA A 102 -17.15 25.34 26.91
C ALA A 102 -18.01 25.01 28.14
N LYS A 103 -17.71 25.57 29.33
CA LYS A 103 -18.47 25.35 30.59
C LYS A 103 -19.95 25.72 30.43
N GLU A 104 -20.23 26.80 29.69
CA GLU A 104 -21.58 27.29 29.41
C GLU A 104 -22.29 26.44 28.36
N GLY A 105 -21.55 25.65 27.57
CA GLY A 105 -22.10 24.70 26.60
C GLY A 105 -22.32 25.26 25.21
N ARG A 106 -21.58 26.31 24.85
CA ARG A 106 -21.39 26.64 23.44
C ARG A 106 -20.58 25.52 22.78
N PHE A 107 -20.79 25.31 21.49
CA PHE A 107 -19.72 24.78 20.64
C PHE A 107 -18.54 25.79 20.71
N VAL A 108 -17.29 25.34 20.72
CA VAL A 108 -16.11 26.24 20.81
C VAL A 108 -15.20 26.04 19.60
N LEU A 109 -15.04 27.10 18.81
CA LEU A 109 -14.10 27.21 17.71
C LEU A 109 -12.88 28.00 18.19
N THR A 110 -11.67 27.48 17.96
CA THR A 110 -10.44 28.24 18.23
C THR A 110 -9.72 28.53 16.92
N LEU A 111 -9.67 29.80 16.52
CA LEU A 111 -8.88 30.25 15.37
C LEU A 111 -7.45 30.48 15.86
N GLY A 112 -6.51 29.63 15.44
CA GLY A 112 -5.20 29.50 16.07
C GLY A 112 -3.99 29.92 15.23
N GLY A 113 -2.82 29.82 15.87
CA GLY A 113 -1.52 29.70 15.22
C GLY A 113 -0.91 28.31 15.48
N ASP A 114 0.35 28.23 15.92
CA ASP A 114 1.10 26.96 15.97
C ASP A 114 0.49 25.89 16.90
N HIS A 115 0.63 24.62 16.51
CA HIS A 115 -0.06 23.49 17.13
C HIS A 115 0.21 23.31 18.65
N SER A 116 1.22 23.96 19.23
CA SER A 116 1.40 23.98 20.70
C SER A 116 0.21 24.58 21.46
N ILE A 117 -0.63 25.41 20.82
CA ILE A 117 -1.88 25.90 21.42
C ILE A 117 -2.86 24.78 21.81
N ALA A 118 -2.75 23.59 21.22
CA ALA A 118 -3.57 22.43 21.54
C ALA A 118 -3.47 22.01 23.02
N ILE A 119 -2.32 22.28 23.67
CA ILE A 119 -2.16 22.12 25.12
C ILE A 119 -3.21 22.94 25.88
N GLY A 120 -3.50 24.16 25.40
CA GLY A 120 -4.51 25.05 25.97
C GLY A 120 -5.94 24.65 25.60
N THR A 121 -6.22 24.47 24.31
CA THR A 121 -7.60 24.20 23.85
C THR A 121 -8.15 22.88 24.39
N ILE A 122 -7.34 21.81 24.39
CA ILE A 122 -7.75 20.50 24.88
C ILE A 122 -7.85 20.49 26.40
N SER A 123 -6.92 21.13 27.13
CA SER A 123 -7.00 21.18 28.61
C SER A 123 -8.25 21.94 29.11
N GLY A 124 -8.60 23.06 28.46
CA GLY A 124 -9.79 23.83 28.80
C GLY A 124 -11.09 23.06 28.51
N THR A 125 -11.13 22.41 27.34
CA THR A 125 -12.26 21.56 26.92
C THR A 125 -12.41 20.33 27.82
N ALA A 126 -11.32 19.62 28.12
CA ALA A 126 -11.32 18.42 28.94
C ALA A 126 -11.89 18.67 30.34
N LYS A 127 -11.49 19.79 30.95
CA LYS A 127 -12.02 20.23 32.24
C LYS A 127 -13.51 20.58 32.15
N ALA A 128 -13.91 21.42 31.20
CA ALA A 128 -15.31 21.80 31.02
C ALA A 128 -16.21 20.58 30.76
N CYS A 129 -15.76 19.63 29.95
CA CYS A 129 -16.46 18.35 29.72
C CYS A 129 -16.61 17.56 31.01
N ARG A 130 -15.55 17.38 31.80
CA ARG A 130 -15.62 16.64 33.08
C ARG A 130 -16.54 17.32 34.09
N GLU A 131 -16.52 18.64 34.20
CA GLU A 131 -17.42 19.38 35.10
C GLU A 131 -18.90 19.30 34.66
N ARG A 132 -19.18 19.48 33.36
CA ARG A 132 -20.55 19.49 32.82
C ARG A 132 -21.19 18.11 32.70
N LEU A 133 -20.40 17.08 32.42
CA LEU A 133 -20.87 15.76 31.97
C LEU A 133 -20.59 14.67 33.02
N ASN A 134 -20.70 15.02 34.31
CA ASN A 134 -20.56 14.11 35.45
C ASN A 134 -19.23 13.31 35.45
N GLY A 135 -18.12 13.96 35.14
CA GLY A 135 -16.79 13.35 35.10
C GLY A 135 -16.47 12.56 33.82
N ARG A 136 -17.32 12.59 32.78
CA ARG A 136 -17.06 11.93 31.49
C ARG A 136 -15.79 12.51 30.84
N GLU A 137 -14.88 11.63 30.44
CA GLU A 137 -13.67 12.01 29.70
C GLU A 137 -13.99 12.31 28.23
N MET A 138 -13.30 13.30 27.65
CA MET A 138 -13.38 13.58 26.21
C MET A 138 -12.51 12.61 25.39
N ALA A 139 -12.81 12.52 24.10
CA ALA A 139 -11.91 11.96 23.09
C ALA A 139 -11.12 13.08 22.41
N VAL A 140 -10.00 12.72 21.79
CA VAL A 140 -9.27 13.55 20.82
C VAL A 140 -9.03 12.68 19.60
N ILE A 141 -9.38 13.19 18.42
CA ILE A 141 -8.79 12.73 17.16
C ILE A 141 -7.62 13.68 16.90
N TRP A 142 -6.42 13.14 16.78
CA TRP A 142 -5.22 13.90 16.46
C TRP A 142 -4.91 13.68 14.98
N VAL A 143 -4.78 14.77 14.22
CA VAL A 143 -4.37 14.76 12.81
C VAL A 143 -3.26 15.77 12.67
N ASP A 144 -2.05 15.26 12.46
CA ASP A 144 -0.79 15.96 12.24
C ASP A 144 0.11 14.94 11.51
N ALA A 145 1.15 15.40 10.82
CA ALA A 145 2.16 14.51 10.24
C ALA A 145 2.91 13.67 11.30
N HIS A 146 2.89 14.10 12.57
CA HIS A 146 3.49 13.41 13.71
C HIS A 146 2.45 13.12 14.81
N ALA A 147 2.78 12.24 15.76
CA ALA A 147 1.89 11.93 16.89
C ALA A 147 2.04 12.90 18.09
N ASP A 148 2.94 13.89 17.96
CA ASP A 148 3.32 14.92 18.95
C ASP A 148 3.48 14.45 20.40
N ILE A 149 3.93 13.21 20.50
CA ILE A 149 4.08 12.43 21.73
C ILE A 149 5.53 12.43 22.24
N ASN A 150 6.39 13.28 21.65
CA ASN A 150 7.76 13.43 22.11
C ASN A 150 7.77 14.05 23.51
N THR A 151 8.55 13.49 24.43
CA THR A 151 8.83 14.17 25.69
C THR A 151 9.96 15.18 25.47
N PRO A 152 10.17 16.13 26.40
CA PRO A 152 11.33 17.04 26.37
C PRO A 152 12.67 16.32 26.14
N GLU A 153 12.81 15.11 26.68
CA GLU A 153 13.99 14.24 26.57
C GLU A 153 14.12 13.49 25.24
N THR A 154 13.05 13.31 24.46
CA THR A 154 13.06 12.52 23.20
C THR A 154 12.95 13.35 21.93
N SER A 155 12.82 14.68 22.04
CA SER A 155 12.74 15.58 20.89
C SER A 155 14.13 16.02 20.42
N ASP A 156 14.54 15.61 19.22
CA ASP A 156 15.78 16.10 18.59
C ASP A 156 15.76 17.61 18.30
N SER A 157 14.57 18.21 18.16
CA SER A 157 14.41 19.62 17.79
C SER A 157 14.28 20.55 18.99
N GLY A 158 13.78 20.07 20.13
CA GLY A 158 13.44 20.89 21.29
C GLY A 158 12.25 21.86 21.10
N ASN A 159 11.61 21.87 19.93
CA ASN A 159 10.43 22.70 19.67
C ASN A 159 9.20 22.08 20.34
N ILE A 160 8.38 22.89 21.01
CA ILE A 160 7.27 22.40 21.86
C ILE A 160 6.05 21.94 21.03
N HIS A 161 5.86 22.41 19.79
CA HIS A 161 4.76 21.96 18.92
C HIS A 161 4.73 20.43 18.68
N GLY A 162 5.89 19.75 18.76
CA GLY A 162 5.99 18.29 18.65
C GLY A 162 5.78 17.50 19.96
N MET A 163 5.25 18.16 21.00
CA MET A 163 5.07 17.64 22.36
C MET A 163 3.64 17.76 23.00
N PRO A 164 2.59 18.42 22.43
CA PRO A 164 1.32 18.59 23.12
C PRO A 164 0.66 17.30 23.58
N ALA A 165 0.66 16.26 22.74
CA ALA A 165 0.08 14.98 23.10
C ALA A 165 0.84 14.34 24.27
N ALA A 166 2.16 14.53 24.38
CA ALA A 166 2.94 14.06 25.52
C ALA A 166 2.52 14.74 26.84
N PHE A 167 2.30 16.05 26.85
CA PHE A 167 1.85 16.80 28.04
C PHE A 167 0.39 16.47 28.39
N LEU A 168 -0.51 16.48 27.40
CA LEU A 168 -1.94 16.20 27.57
C LEU A 168 -2.21 14.76 28.04
N THR A 169 -1.36 13.80 27.70
CA THR A 169 -1.44 12.41 28.21
C THR A 169 -0.70 12.19 29.52
N GLY A 170 0.07 13.17 30.01
CA GLY A 170 0.93 13.02 31.18
C GLY A 170 2.12 12.07 30.97
N LEU A 171 2.52 11.81 29.72
CA LEU A 171 3.78 11.13 29.38
C LEU A 171 4.97 12.06 29.63
N ALA A 172 4.88 13.30 29.13
CA ALA A 172 5.68 14.41 29.62
C ALA A 172 5.08 14.90 30.95
N LYS A 173 5.95 15.18 31.92
CA LYS A 173 5.58 15.64 33.26
C LYS A 173 6.52 16.75 33.69
N GLU A 174 5.97 17.82 34.24
CA GLU A 174 6.71 18.91 34.87
C GLU A 174 5.99 19.31 36.17
N ALA A 175 6.74 19.81 37.15
CA ALA A 175 6.25 20.23 38.46
C ALA A 175 6.20 21.75 38.62
N ASP A 176 6.94 22.50 37.78
CA ASP A 176 6.93 23.96 37.78
C ASP A 176 5.61 24.52 37.21
N PRO A 177 4.79 25.26 38.00
CA PRO A 177 3.52 25.83 37.53
C PRO A 177 3.64 26.83 36.38
N ASP A 178 4.84 27.37 36.13
CA ASP A 178 5.12 28.30 35.04
C ASP A 178 5.62 27.57 33.77
N MET A 179 5.96 26.27 33.86
CA MET A 179 6.32 25.41 32.72
C MET A 179 5.43 24.16 32.68
N PHE A 180 4.17 24.29 32.27
CA PHE A 180 3.19 23.18 32.10
C PHE A 180 2.80 22.39 33.36
N GLY A 181 3.47 22.55 34.51
CA GLY A 181 3.05 21.96 35.79
C GLY A 181 1.70 22.45 36.32
N TRP A 182 1.08 23.42 35.63
CA TRP A 182 -0.31 23.82 35.85
C TRP A 182 -1.34 22.81 35.33
N ILE A 183 -0.97 21.87 34.44
CA ILE A 183 -1.91 20.91 33.82
C ILE A 183 -2.30 19.80 34.82
N GLN A 184 -3.51 19.88 35.33
CA GLN A 184 -4.07 18.94 36.31
C GLN A 184 -4.69 17.69 35.66
N GLU A 185 -5.11 16.69 36.46
CA GLU A 185 -5.65 15.43 35.93
C GLU A 185 -7.03 15.59 35.24
N ASP A 186 -7.85 16.55 35.68
CA ASP A 186 -9.10 16.94 35.01
C ASP A 186 -8.89 17.59 33.64
N GLN A 187 -7.64 17.97 33.32
CA GLN A 187 -7.23 18.57 32.05
C GLN A 187 -6.54 17.59 31.08
N LYS A 188 -6.35 16.30 31.45
CA LYS A 188 -5.59 15.29 30.68
C LYS A 188 -6.46 14.31 29.89
N ILE A 189 -5.85 13.57 28.98
CA ILE A 189 -6.49 12.58 28.07
C ILE A 189 -5.82 11.18 28.15
N SER A 190 -6.51 10.14 27.66
CA SER A 190 -6.17 8.73 27.93
C SER A 190 -5.45 8.01 26.79
N VAL A 191 -4.31 7.38 27.08
CA VAL A 191 -3.34 6.82 26.09
C VAL A 191 -3.76 5.53 25.34
N LYS A 192 -4.87 4.89 25.68
CA LYS A 192 -5.17 3.50 25.26
C LYS A 192 -5.79 3.35 23.85
N LYS A 193 -5.33 4.11 22.83
CA LYS A 193 -6.15 4.40 21.63
C LYS A 193 -5.50 4.37 20.22
N LEU A 194 -4.22 4.00 20.06
CA LEU A 194 -3.51 3.97 18.76
C LEU A 194 -2.91 2.56 18.49
N VAL A 195 -2.55 2.11 17.26
CA VAL A 195 -2.44 2.74 15.91
C VAL A 195 -3.01 1.76 14.86
N HIS A 196 -3.61 2.23 13.74
CA HIS A 196 -4.04 1.41 12.58
C HIS A 196 -3.78 2.14 11.24
N GLY A 197 -4.29 1.65 10.10
CA GLY A 197 -4.21 2.32 8.76
C GLY A 197 -5.60 2.76 8.26
N ILE A 198 -5.70 3.86 7.48
CA ILE A 198 -6.75 4.88 7.68
C ILE A 198 -8.20 4.41 7.79
N GLY A 199 -8.73 3.58 6.88
CA GLY A 199 -10.09 3.03 7.03
C GLY A 199 -10.28 2.28 8.35
N LYS A 200 -9.26 1.51 8.75
CA LYS A 200 -9.20 0.83 10.05
C LYS A 200 -8.80 1.75 11.20
N VAL A 201 -8.17 2.91 10.97
CA VAL A 201 -8.07 3.96 12.00
C VAL A 201 -9.46 4.48 12.32
N MET A 202 -10.27 4.82 11.31
CA MET A 202 -11.61 5.34 11.54
C MET A 202 -12.50 4.32 12.24
N ASP A 203 -12.57 3.06 11.79
CA ASP A 203 -13.22 1.95 12.53
C ASP A 203 -12.84 1.92 14.02
N MET A 204 -11.55 2.04 14.32
CA MET A 204 -10.98 1.84 15.67
C MET A 204 -11.13 3.08 16.54
N ALA A 205 -10.91 4.26 15.97
CA ALA A 205 -11.10 5.55 16.61
C ALA A 205 -12.59 5.76 16.90
N LEU A 206 -13.45 5.68 15.88
CA LEU A 206 -14.91 5.84 16.02
C LEU A 206 -15.51 4.71 16.89
N GLY A 207 -14.97 3.49 16.81
CA GLY A 207 -15.33 2.38 17.70
C GLY A 207 -14.94 2.57 19.17
N TRP A 208 -13.83 3.25 19.46
CA TRP A 208 -13.38 3.57 20.83
C TRP A 208 -13.97 4.89 21.38
N ILE A 209 -14.26 5.84 20.48
CA ILE A 209 -15.07 7.04 20.75
C ILE A 209 -16.48 6.59 21.11
N GLY A 210 -17.04 5.64 20.36
CA GLY A 210 -18.40 5.13 20.53
C GLY A 210 -19.47 6.09 20.00
N THR A 211 -20.68 5.59 19.81
CA THR A 211 -21.81 6.36 19.22
C THR A 211 -22.40 7.45 20.13
N ASP A 212 -21.78 7.71 21.29
CA ASP A 212 -22.24 8.65 22.33
C ASP A 212 -21.05 9.48 22.88
N THR A 213 -20.22 10.01 21.98
CA THR A 213 -19.13 10.96 22.32
C THR A 213 -19.07 12.02 21.22
N PRO A 214 -18.98 13.32 21.53
CA PRO A 214 -18.87 14.36 20.50
C PRO A 214 -17.45 14.38 19.95
N ILE A 215 -17.32 14.73 18.67
CA ILE A 215 -16.05 14.66 17.94
C ILE A 215 -15.68 16.03 17.38
N HIS A 216 -14.43 16.41 17.63
CA HIS A 216 -13.74 17.55 17.04
C HIS A 216 -12.70 16.99 16.07
N LEU A 217 -12.72 17.42 14.82
CA LEU A 217 -11.78 17.01 13.78
C LEU A 217 -10.91 18.22 13.39
N THR A 218 -9.74 18.37 14.01
CA THR A 218 -8.69 19.19 13.38
C THR A 218 -8.14 18.43 12.18
N PHE A 219 -7.79 19.14 11.11
CA PHE A 219 -7.20 18.57 9.89
C PHE A 219 -6.15 19.55 9.34
N ASP A 220 -4.88 19.17 9.40
CA ASP A 220 -3.80 19.89 8.72
C ASP A 220 -3.78 19.53 7.23
N ILE A 221 -3.70 20.52 6.34
CA ILE A 221 -3.61 20.24 4.90
C ILE A 221 -2.26 19.63 4.53
N ASP A 222 -1.19 19.85 5.31
CA ASP A 222 0.15 19.28 5.06
C ASP A 222 0.25 17.78 5.39
N ALA A 223 -0.78 17.23 6.04
CA ALA A 223 -1.01 15.79 6.15
C ALA A 223 -1.42 15.14 4.82
N LEU A 224 -1.85 15.93 3.80
CA LEU A 224 -2.02 15.44 2.43
C LEU A 224 -0.68 15.45 1.69
N ASP A 225 -0.45 14.48 0.81
CA ASP A 225 0.73 14.48 -0.05
C ASP A 225 0.77 15.75 -0.94
N PRO A 226 1.94 16.37 -1.16
CA PRO A 226 2.10 17.58 -1.97
C PRO A 226 1.65 17.48 -3.44
N GLN A 227 1.30 16.31 -3.96
CA GLN A 227 0.57 16.20 -5.24
C GLN A 227 -0.87 16.75 -5.15
N TRP A 228 -1.45 16.83 -3.95
CA TRP A 228 -2.79 17.37 -3.65
C TRP A 228 -2.73 18.70 -2.88
N ALA A 229 -1.72 18.87 -2.02
CA ALA A 229 -1.53 20.07 -1.20
C ALA A 229 -0.12 20.70 -1.37
N PRO A 230 0.29 21.10 -2.60
CA PRO A 230 1.63 21.64 -2.85
C PRO A 230 1.95 22.96 -2.13
N SER A 231 0.95 23.83 -1.91
CA SER A 231 1.13 25.18 -1.37
C SER A 231 0.80 25.24 0.13
N THR A 232 1.63 24.56 0.93
CA THR A 232 1.49 24.43 2.39
C THR A 232 2.81 24.67 3.13
N GLY A 233 2.75 24.99 4.43
CA GLY A 233 3.87 25.42 5.25
C GLY A 233 5.03 24.41 5.35
N THR A 234 4.74 23.10 5.35
CA THR A 234 5.76 22.02 5.46
C THR A 234 5.41 20.79 4.61
N ALA A 235 5.23 20.96 3.30
CA ALA A 235 4.94 19.90 2.33
C ALA A 235 5.74 18.56 2.51
N VAL A 236 5.09 17.48 3.01
CA VAL A 236 5.71 16.15 3.26
C VAL A 236 5.29 15.12 2.21
N ARG A 237 6.22 14.68 1.36
CA ARG A 237 5.96 13.57 0.40
C ARG A 237 5.75 12.24 1.12
N GLY A 238 4.73 11.49 0.70
CA GLY A 238 4.23 10.29 1.36
C GLY A 238 3.06 10.53 2.32
N GLY A 239 2.46 11.72 2.29
CA GLY A 239 1.22 12.04 3.01
C GLY A 239 -0.02 11.32 2.47
N LEU A 240 -1.18 11.62 3.07
CA LEU A 240 -2.48 11.07 2.67
C LEU A 240 -2.84 11.45 1.22
N THR A 241 -3.55 10.57 0.51
CA THR A 241 -4.23 11.00 -0.71
C THR A 241 -5.45 11.89 -0.36
N LEU A 242 -5.85 12.79 -1.27
CA LEU A 242 -7.03 13.64 -1.06
C LEU A 242 -8.26 12.81 -0.67
N ARG A 243 -8.48 11.66 -1.33
CA ARG A 243 -9.61 10.77 -1.04
C ARG A 243 -9.57 10.17 0.36
N GLU A 244 -8.38 9.93 0.93
CA GLU A 244 -8.24 9.46 2.31
C GLU A 244 -8.50 10.59 3.32
N GLY A 245 -8.12 11.84 2.98
CA GLY A 245 -8.57 13.03 3.70
C GLY A 245 -10.08 13.17 3.72
N ASP A 246 -10.72 13.11 2.54
CA ASP A 246 -12.18 13.12 2.40
C ASP A 246 -12.82 11.97 3.20
N TYR A 247 -12.22 10.77 3.18
CA TYR A 247 -12.74 9.61 3.91
C TYR A 247 -12.72 9.81 5.43
N ILE A 248 -11.71 10.49 5.97
CA ILE A 248 -11.67 10.86 7.39
C ILE A 248 -12.84 11.82 7.69
N ALA A 249 -12.99 12.87 6.88
CA ALA A 249 -14.05 13.87 7.02
C ALA A 249 -15.47 13.25 6.95
N GLU A 250 -15.73 12.43 5.92
CA GLU A 250 -16.94 11.64 5.76
C GLU A 250 -17.18 10.73 6.97
N SER A 251 -16.21 9.89 7.34
CA SER A 251 -16.35 8.90 8.42
C SER A 251 -16.72 9.53 9.77
N VAL A 252 -16.14 10.70 10.09
CA VAL A 252 -16.48 11.41 11.32
C VAL A 252 -17.88 12.05 11.22
N ALA A 253 -18.24 12.65 10.09
CA ALA A 253 -19.56 13.24 9.86
C ALA A 253 -20.70 12.21 9.93
N GLU A 254 -20.53 11.04 9.29
CA GLU A 254 -21.50 9.93 9.27
C GLU A 254 -21.87 9.40 10.67
N THR A 255 -21.01 9.58 11.68
CA THR A 255 -21.36 9.22 13.07
C THR A 255 -22.49 10.04 13.69
N GLY A 256 -22.91 11.13 13.03
CA GLY A 256 -23.82 12.12 13.59
C GLY A 256 -23.32 12.72 14.91
N SER A 257 -21.99 12.71 15.11
CA SER A 257 -21.33 13.12 16.36
C SER A 257 -20.17 14.09 16.13
N LEU A 258 -19.80 14.38 14.87
CA LEU A 258 -19.02 15.55 14.49
C LEU A 258 -19.72 16.83 14.98
N ILE A 259 -19.04 17.63 15.79
CA ILE A 259 -19.52 18.95 16.26
C ILE A 259 -18.61 20.10 15.83
N ALA A 260 -17.41 19.80 15.34
CA ALA A 260 -16.37 20.77 15.03
C ALA A 260 -15.42 20.23 13.97
N LEU A 261 -14.98 21.08 13.05
CA LEU A 261 -13.91 20.79 12.10
C LEU A 261 -13.03 22.03 11.91
N ASP A 262 -11.72 21.89 12.13
CA ASP A 262 -10.72 22.93 11.83
C ASP A 262 -9.89 22.48 10.61
N LEU A 263 -9.62 23.38 9.65
CA LEU A 263 -8.72 23.13 8.53
C LEU A 263 -7.58 24.14 8.56
N VAL A 264 -6.32 23.69 8.58
CA VAL A 264 -5.14 24.53 8.84
C VAL A 264 -4.00 24.36 7.81
N GLU A 265 -2.96 25.20 7.92
CA GLU A 265 -1.76 25.35 7.06
C GLU A 265 -1.96 25.56 5.54
N VAL A 266 -3.20 25.68 5.05
CA VAL A 266 -3.48 26.13 3.67
C VAL A 266 -2.84 27.49 3.42
N ASN A 267 -1.79 27.53 2.58
CA ASN A 267 -0.97 28.72 2.40
C ASN A 267 -0.86 29.11 0.91
N PRO A 268 -1.85 29.86 0.36
CA PRO A 268 -1.88 30.26 -1.05
C PRO A 268 -0.74 31.20 -1.50
N SER A 269 0.13 31.62 -0.58
CA SER A 269 1.23 32.56 -0.87
C SER A 269 2.57 31.88 -1.13
N LEU A 270 2.70 30.56 -0.91
CA LEU A 270 3.97 29.84 -1.06
C LEU A 270 4.25 29.38 -2.50
N GLU A 271 3.24 28.91 -3.25
CA GLU A 271 3.44 28.49 -4.64
C GLU A 271 2.28 28.95 -5.55
N SER A 272 2.58 29.81 -6.53
CA SER A 272 1.54 30.48 -7.33
C SER A 272 0.74 29.55 -8.27
N GLU A 273 1.27 28.38 -8.60
CA GLU A 273 0.58 27.38 -9.44
C GLU A 273 -0.14 26.33 -8.57
N GLY A 274 0.51 25.84 -7.50
CA GLY A 274 -0.08 24.89 -6.54
C GLY A 274 -1.14 25.47 -5.60
N ALA A 275 -1.22 26.79 -5.42
CA ALA A 275 -2.19 27.44 -4.53
C ALA A 275 -3.65 27.05 -4.83
N SER A 276 -4.05 27.05 -6.11
CA SER A 276 -5.41 26.69 -6.50
C SER A 276 -5.76 25.23 -6.20
N GLU A 277 -4.78 24.34 -6.28
CA GLU A 277 -4.98 22.90 -6.03
C GLU A 277 -5.07 22.62 -4.52
N THR A 278 -4.25 23.31 -3.72
CA THR A 278 -4.30 23.22 -2.25
C THR A 278 -5.61 23.79 -1.68
N ILE A 279 -6.11 24.89 -2.26
CA ILE A 279 -7.44 25.43 -1.94
C ILE A 279 -8.53 24.42 -2.35
N ARG A 280 -8.43 23.81 -3.55
CA ARG A 280 -9.37 22.79 -4.03
C ARG A 280 -9.43 21.58 -3.11
N ALA A 281 -8.27 21.11 -2.63
CA ALA A 281 -8.15 20.04 -1.63
C ALA A 281 -8.83 20.43 -0.30
N GLY A 282 -8.53 21.61 0.24
CA GLY A 282 -9.16 22.11 1.47
C GLY A 282 -10.68 22.26 1.38
N CYS A 283 -11.18 22.79 0.25
CA CYS A 283 -12.61 22.83 -0.04
C CYS A 283 -13.24 21.43 -0.15
N SER A 284 -12.50 20.42 -0.60
CA SER A 284 -12.97 19.02 -0.61
C SER A 284 -13.21 18.55 0.83
N ILE A 285 -12.20 18.59 1.70
CA ILE A 285 -12.30 18.16 3.11
C ILE A 285 -13.49 18.83 3.83
N LEU A 286 -13.68 20.13 3.62
CA LEU A 286 -14.76 20.91 4.22
C LEU A 286 -16.16 20.64 3.62
N THR A 287 -16.24 20.13 2.39
CA THR A 287 -17.52 19.79 1.74
C THR A 287 -17.86 18.31 1.80
N THR A 288 -16.88 17.42 1.96
CA THR A 288 -17.10 15.97 2.17
C THR A 288 -17.49 15.64 3.62
N SER A 289 -17.13 16.48 4.60
CA SER A 289 -17.66 16.44 5.98
C SER A 289 -19.14 16.86 6.12
N GLN A 290 -19.96 16.71 5.07
CA GLN A 290 -21.13 17.54 4.73
C GLN A 290 -21.91 18.12 5.92
N LEU A 291 -22.09 19.45 5.90
CA LEU A 291 -23.04 20.20 6.73
C LEU A 291 -24.52 19.91 6.37
N THR A 292 -24.82 18.71 5.87
CA THR A 292 -26.16 18.21 5.60
C THR A 292 -26.60 17.25 6.70
N PHE A 293 -27.62 17.66 7.45
CA PHE A 293 -28.48 16.72 8.17
C PHE A 293 -29.89 16.81 7.54
N PRO A 294 -30.71 15.75 7.56
CA PRO A 294 -31.87 15.62 6.68
C PRO A 294 -33.02 16.59 6.99
N SER A 295 -33.74 17.00 5.95
CA SER A 295 -34.99 17.76 6.03
C SER A 295 -36.11 16.91 6.68
N PRO A 296 -37.03 17.49 7.48
CA PRO A 296 -38.03 16.74 8.24
C PRO A 296 -39.30 16.38 7.46
N ALA A 297 -40.11 15.49 8.07
CA ALA A 297 -41.28 14.79 7.51
C ALA A 297 -40.91 13.63 6.56
N ASP A 298 -41.61 12.49 6.55
CA ASP A 298 -43.01 12.30 6.96
C ASP A 298 -43.24 11.45 8.23
N SER A 299 -44.42 11.61 8.82
CA SER A 299 -44.82 10.93 10.06
C SER A 299 -45.80 9.78 9.79
N ASN A 300 -45.52 8.56 10.29
CA ASN A 300 -46.57 7.68 10.82
C ASN A 300 -46.09 6.39 11.52
N SER A 301 -46.92 5.94 12.47
CA SER A 301 -46.92 4.61 13.12
C SER A 301 -45.73 4.30 14.07
N ARG A 302 -45.96 4.03 15.38
CA ARG A 302 -46.32 2.75 16.05
C ARG A 302 -45.15 1.74 16.12
N LYS A 303 -44.88 1.03 17.23
CA LYS A 303 -45.39 1.13 18.63
C LYS A 303 -44.54 0.23 19.57
N ASP A 304 -44.52 0.60 20.85
CA ASP A 304 -44.19 -0.23 22.04
C ASP A 304 -42.75 -0.80 22.23
N PRO A 305 -42.21 -0.84 23.49
CA PRO A 305 -40.85 -1.32 23.78
C PRO A 305 -40.80 -2.64 24.59
N THR A 306 -39.70 -3.40 24.47
CA THR A 306 -39.34 -4.45 25.45
C THR A 306 -37.84 -4.58 25.70
N MET A 307 -37.46 -4.47 26.99
CA MET A 307 -36.60 -5.39 27.76
C MET A 307 -35.43 -6.15 27.06
N LYS A 308 -34.23 -6.29 27.65
CA LYS A 308 -33.79 -6.02 29.04
C LYS A 308 -32.25 -6.02 29.15
N LEU A 309 -31.70 -5.19 30.03
CA LEU A 309 -30.35 -5.37 30.57
C LEU A 309 -30.25 -6.60 31.48
N ARG A 310 -29.10 -7.28 31.49
CA ARG A 310 -28.56 -7.95 32.70
C ARG A 310 -27.02 -8.08 32.65
N PRO A 311 -26.29 -7.75 33.73
CA PRO A 311 -24.82 -7.76 33.75
C PRO A 311 -24.23 -8.95 34.53
N THR A 312 -22.91 -9.16 34.40
CA THR A 312 -22.07 -9.96 35.30
C THR A 312 -20.81 -9.20 35.72
N ARG A 313 -20.30 -9.47 36.93
CA ARG A 313 -19.19 -8.74 37.59
C ARG A 313 -17.84 -9.49 37.50
N ALA A 314 -16.76 -8.71 37.60
CA ALA A 314 -15.51 -8.86 38.39
C ALA A 314 -15.05 -10.27 38.87
N THR A 315 -13.76 -10.58 39.09
CA THR A 315 -12.62 -9.73 39.54
C THR A 315 -11.27 -10.44 39.25
N PRO A 316 -10.08 -9.80 39.33
CA PRO A 316 -8.80 -10.37 38.88
C PRO A 316 -7.90 -10.94 40.01
N LEU A 317 -6.80 -11.60 39.62
CA LEU A 317 -5.61 -11.82 40.48
C LEU A 317 -4.29 -11.59 39.71
N LEU A 318 -3.30 -11.08 40.43
CA LEU A 318 -1.91 -10.83 39.99
C LEU A 318 -0.94 -11.55 40.93
N ARG A 319 0.20 -12.05 40.41
CA ARG A 319 1.56 -11.73 40.90
C ARG A 319 2.68 -12.35 40.03
N PRO A 320 3.91 -11.78 40.06
CA PRO A 320 5.01 -12.15 39.15
C PRO A 320 6.08 -13.05 39.82
N PHE A 321 7.04 -13.53 39.03
CA PHE A 321 8.35 -14.01 39.51
C PHE A 321 9.49 -13.69 38.52
N THR A 322 10.74 -13.91 38.94
CA THR A 322 11.94 -13.18 38.48
C THR A 322 12.96 -14.00 37.66
N ILE A 323 13.88 -13.27 37.03
CA ILE A 323 14.98 -13.72 36.16
C ILE A 323 16.01 -14.60 36.90
N SER A 324 16.63 -15.55 36.19
CA SER A 324 17.96 -16.08 36.53
C SER A 324 18.80 -16.33 35.27
N THR A 325 20.08 -15.99 35.30
CA THR A 325 21.00 -16.02 34.15
C THR A 325 22.16 -17.00 34.34
N ARG A 326 22.58 -17.71 33.29
CA ARG A 326 23.92 -18.32 33.18
C ARG A 326 24.50 -18.20 31.76
N ILE A 327 25.81 -18.01 31.67
CA ILE A 327 26.61 -17.80 30.44
C ILE A 327 27.95 -18.54 30.61
N ARG A 328 28.59 -18.92 29.48
CA ARG A 328 30.03 -19.25 29.23
C ARG A 328 30.33 -20.72 28.85
N PRO A 329 31.42 -21.01 28.10
CA PRO A 329 32.31 -20.14 27.28
C PRO A 329 32.61 -20.67 25.84
N PHE A 330 33.52 -19.96 25.14
CA PHE A 330 34.07 -20.20 23.79
C PHE A 330 35.28 -21.17 23.73
N VAL A 331 35.69 -21.53 22.49
CA VAL A 331 37.07 -21.71 21.88
C VAL A 331 37.05 -22.89 20.87
N CYS A 332 37.22 -22.70 19.54
CA CYS A 332 38.46 -22.60 18.71
C CYS A 332 39.39 -23.84 18.72
N SER A 333 40.11 -24.28 17.66
CA SER A 333 40.34 -23.74 16.29
C SER A 333 40.99 -24.77 15.32
N GLN A 334 40.57 -24.78 14.03
CA GLN A 334 41.30 -25.12 12.77
C GLN A 334 42.16 -26.41 12.54
N CYS A 335 42.34 -26.76 11.25
CA CYS A 335 43.37 -27.66 10.63
C CYS A 335 43.21 -29.20 10.79
N LEU A 336 43.48 -30.10 9.81
CA LEU A 336 43.93 -30.00 8.39
C LEU A 336 43.54 -31.27 7.56
N TYR A 337 43.09 -31.09 6.31
CA TYR A 337 43.30 -31.86 5.05
C TYR A 337 43.10 -33.41 4.89
N GLN A 338 42.41 -33.76 3.79
CA GLN A 338 42.47 -34.99 2.95
C GLN A 338 42.03 -36.34 3.58
N THR A 339 41.27 -37.21 2.90
CA THR A 339 41.42 -37.71 1.52
C THR A 339 40.08 -38.04 0.82
N SER A 340 40.10 -38.23 -0.50
CA SER A 340 38.92 -38.60 -1.31
C SER A 340 38.73 -40.12 -1.41
N ARG A 341 37.49 -40.60 -1.29
CA ARG A 341 37.02 -41.82 -1.97
C ARG A 341 35.63 -41.61 -2.57
N TYR A 342 35.47 -42.10 -3.79
CA TYR A 342 34.30 -41.93 -4.65
C TYR A 342 33.32 -43.10 -4.43
N ILE A 343 32.03 -42.81 -4.27
CA ILE A 343 30.94 -43.80 -4.29
C ILE A 343 29.89 -43.26 -5.28
N PRO A 344 29.45 -44.04 -6.28
CA PRO A 344 28.54 -43.53 -7.31
C PRO A 344 27.09 -43.40 -6.80
N SER A 345 26.52 -42.21 -6.92
CA SER A 345 25.08 -41.98 -6.71
C SER A 345 24.27 -42.37 -7.95
N PRO A 346 23.01 -42.84 -7.81
CA PRO A 346 22.12 -43.11 -8.94
C PRO A 346 21.80 -41.87 -9.79
N SER A 347 21.26 -42.13 -10.98
CA SER A 347 20.90 -41.14 -12.00
C SER A 347 19.99 -40.01 -11.48
N GLN A 348 20.44 -38.76 -11.61
CA GLN A 348 19.58 -37.58 -11.47
C GLN A 348 18.57 -37.52 -12.62
N GLN A 349 17.28 -37.73 -12.34
CA GLN A 349 16.21 -37.35 -13.26
C GLN A 349 15.98 -35.83 -13.17
N ARG A 350 15.75 -35.19 -14.33
CA ARG A 350 15.46 -33.75 -14.43
C ARG A 350 14.00 -33.48 -14.11
N HIS A 351 13.69 -33.11 -12.86
CA HIS A 351 12.34 -32.64 -12.50
C HIS A 351 12.13 -31.17 -12.92
N GLN A 352 10.90 -30.83 -13.30
CA GLN A 352 10.53 -29.54 -13.89
C GLN A 352 10.01 -28.56 -12.82
N SER A 353 9.96 -27.25 -13.12
CA SER A 353 9.34 -26.25 -12.24
C SER A 353 7.80 -26.30 -12.29
N SER A 354 7.08 -25.76 -11.29
CA SER A 354 5.60 -25.74 -11.25
C SER A 354 4.94 -25.24 -12.55
N PHE A 355 5.29 -24.03 -13.01
CA PHE A 355 4.85 -23.46 -14.31
C PHE A 355 5.11 -24.42 -15.49
N ALA A 356 6.19 -25.21 -15.41
CA ALA A 356 6.59 -26.16 -16.44
C ALA A 356 5.84 -27.49 -16.35
N ALA A 357 5.41 -27.90 -15.16
CA ALA A 357 4.48 -29.00 -14.93
C ALA A 357 3.07 -28.60 -15.39
N ALA A 358 2.61 -27.38 -15.12
CA ALA A 358 1.30 -26.89 -15.54
C ALA A 358 1.07 -27.00 -17.06
N VAL A 359 1.97 -26.42 -17.85
CA VAL A 359 1.99 -26.54 -19.32
C VAL A 359 2.19 -27.99 -19.83
N SER A 360 2.63 -28.91 -18.95
CA SER A 360 2.78 -30.34 -19.27
C SER A 360 1.51 -31.14 -18.94
N ALA A 361 0.78 -30.78 -17.89
CA ALA A 361 -0.38 -31.50 -17.37
C ALA A 361 -1.71 -31.00 -17.98
N ALA A 362 -1.81 -29.74 -18.38
CA ALA A 362 -2.92 -29.23 -19.19
C ALA A 362 -3.16 -30.12 -20.43
N LYS A 363 -2.06 -30.57 -21.07
CA LYS A 363 -2.08 -31.54 -22.18
C LYS A 363 -2.68 -32.90 -21.84
N GLN A 364 -2.57 -33.37 -20.59
CA GLN A 364 -3.16 -34.64 -20.14
C GLN A 364 -4.64 -34.45 -19.77
N ILE A 365 -4.99 -33.33 -19.13
CA ILE A 365 -6.36 -33.02 -18.68
C ILE A 365 -7.31 -32.79 -19.87
N VAL A 366 -6.83 -32.18 -20.96
CA VAL A 366 -7.59 -32.02 -22.22
C VAL A 366 -7.62 -33.33 -23.05
N GLY A 367 -6.70 -34.28 -22.79
CA GLY A 367 -6.41 -35.42 -23.64
C GLY A 367 -7.29 -36.67 -23.47
N ASN A 368 -8.56 -36.55 -23.10
CA ASN A 368 -9.41 -37.71 -22.75
C ASN A 368 -10.75 -37.76 -23.52
N GLY A 369 -10.68 -37.90 -24.84
CA GLY A 369 -11.87 -38.09 -25.68
C GLY A 369 -11.60 -38.20 -27.18
N GLY A 370 -11.45 -39.43 -27.70
CA GLY A 370 -11.39 -39.72 -29.14
C GLY A 370 -10.09 -40.38 -29.61
N GLN A 371 -10.17 -41.14 -30.70
CA GLN A 371 -9.04 -41.86 -31.30
C GLN A 371 -8.26 -41.01 -32.33
N ASP A 372 -7.09 -41.51 -32.72
CA ASP A 372 -6.16 -40.89 -33.65
C ASP A 372 -6.81 -40.26 -34.90
N SER A 373 -6.67 -38.94 -35.02
CA SER A 373 -6.65 -38.24 -36.30
C SER A 373 -5.50 -37.23 -36.27
N ALA A 374 -4.75 -37.15 -37.37
CA ALA A 374 -3.49 -36.43 -37.37
C ALA A 374 -3.69 -34.92 -37.22
N SER A 375 -3.33 -34.36 -36.06
CA SER A 375 -3.34 -32.92 -35.82
C SER A 375 -2.52 -32.17 -36.89
N PRO A 376 -2.99 -31.02 -37.39
CA PRO A 376 -2.20 -30.19 -38.29
C PRO A 376 -0.89 -29.75 -37.61
N ILE A 377 0.11 -29.39 -38.43
CA ILE A 377 1.49 -29.12 -37.99
C ILE A 377 1.52 -27.91 -37.04
N GLY A 378 1.41 -28.17 -35.73
CA GLY A 378 1.40 -27.14 -34.70
C GLY A 378 2.71 -26.35 -34.65
N ILE A 379 2.61 -25.02 -34.73
CA ILE A 379 3.75 -24.12 -34.64
C ILE A 379 4.18 -24.05 -33.17
N ASP A 380 5.36 -24.58 -32.86
CA ASP A 380 5.95 -24.44 -31.52
C ASP A 380 6.32 -22.97 -31.22
N PRO A 381 5.70 -22.30 -30.23
CA PRO A 381 5.99 -20.89 -29.93
C PRO A 381 7.45 -20.65 -29.54
N LEU A 382 8.11 -21.64 -28.91
CA LEU A 382 9.53 -21.57 -28.58
C LEU A 382 10.38 -21.55 -29.86
N ARG A 383 10.06 -22.38 -30.85
CA ARG A 383 10.74 -22.39 -32.16
C ARG A 383 10.67 -21.04 -32.87
N THR A 384 9.52 -20.36 -32.82
CA THR A 384 9.35 -19.03 -33.43
C THR A 384 10.38 -18.03 -32.90
N VAL A 385 10.56 -17.93 -31.58
CA VAL A 385 11.50 -16.96 -30.95
C VAL A 385 12.84 -17.58 -30.52
N ALA A 386 13.20 -18.77 -31.01
CA ALA A 386 14.36 -19.53 -30.53
C ALA A 386 15.71 -18.79 -30.68
N LYS A 387 15.87 -17.95 -31.71
CA LYS A 387 17.08 -17.11 -31.92
C LYS A 387 17.26 -16.15 -30.75
N GLU A 388 16.21 -15.42 -30.38
CA GLU A 388 16.21 -14.51 -29.25
C GLU A 388 16.36 -15.24 -27.89
N MET A 389 15.57 -16.30 -27.67
CA MET A 389 15.58 -17.06 -26.41
C MET A 389 16.95 -17.68 -26.09
N LYS A 390 17.71 -18.11 -27.10
CA LYS A 390 19.06 -18.69 -26.95
C LYS A 390 20.05 -17.77 -26.22
N PHE A 391 19.91 -16.46 -26.34
CA PHE A 391 20.86 -15.48 -25.77
C PHE A 391 20.34 -14.77 -24.52
N LEU A 392 19.02 -14.83 -24.26
CA LEU A 392 18.35 -14.23 -23.09
C LEU A 392 19.10 -14.46 -21.77
N THR A 393 19.45 -15.71 -21.45
CA THR A 393 20.16 -16.05 -20.20
C THR A 393 21.58 -15.47 -20.13
N LYS A 394 22.30 -15.32 -21.26
CA LYS A 394 23.61 -14.62 -21.31
C LYS A 394 23.41 -13.15 -20.96
N ASN A 395 22.45 -12.51 -21.63
CA ASN A 395 22.18 -11.07 -21.52
C ASN A 395 21.73 -10.68 -20.10
N ILE A 396 20.82 -11.47 -19.49
CA ILE A 396 20.40 -11.28 -18.10
C ILE A 396 21.59 -11.44 -17.15
N ARG A 397 22.42 -12.49 -17.31
CA ARG A 397 23.63 -12.69 -16.47
C ARG A 397 24.66 -11.56 -16.61
N GLN A 398 24.70 -10.86 -17.76
CA GLN A 398 25.51 -9.64 -17.92
C GLN A 398 24.91 -8.47 -17.12
N LEU A 399 23.61 -8.19 -17.23
CA LEU A 399 22.93 -7.14 -16.44
C LEU A 399 23.17 -7.29 -14.92
N LEU A 400 23.27 -8.53 -14.44
CA LEU A 400 23.44 -8.87 -13.02
C LEU A 400 24.89 -8.82 -12.49
N GLY A 401 25.88 -8.40 -13.30
CA GLY A 401 27.26 -8.30 -12.82
C GLY A 401 27.42 -7.30 -11.66
N SER A 402 28.12 -7.71 -10.60
CA SER A 402 28.45 -6.89 -9.44
C SER A 402 29.91 -7.10 -8.99
N GLY A 403 30.58 -6.02 -8.57
CA GLY A 403 31.94 -6.10 -8.00
C GLY A 403 32.00 -6.79 -6.63
N HIS A 404 30.85 -7.00 -5.96
CA HIS A 404 30.79 -7.67 -4.65
C HIS A 404 30.39 -9.16 -4.82
N PRO A 405 31.31 -10.14 -4.62
CA PRO A 405 31.10 -11.54 -5.02
C PRO A 405 29.87 -12.21 -4.41
N THR A 406 29.52 -11.90 -3.15
CA THR A 406 28.34 -12.48 -2.48
C THR A 406 27.04 -12.00 -3.11
N LEU A 407 27.00 -10.74 -3.58
CA LEU A 407 25.82 -10.14 -4.21
C LEU A 407 25.68 -10.65 -5.65
N ASP A 408 26.79 -10.70 -6.39
CA ASP A 408 26.84 -11.29 -7.74
C ASP A 408 26.30 -12.74 -7.76
N ARG A 409 26.71 -13.55 -6.79
CA ARG A 409 26.25 -14.94 -6.62
C ARG A 409 24.77 -15.04 -6.26
N ALA A 410 24.27 -14.19 -5.36
CA ALA A 410 22.88 -14.20 -4.93
C ALA A 410 21.94 -13.69 -6.03
N ALA A 411 22.26 -12.54 -6.64
CA ALA A 411 21.50 -11.95 -7.74
C ALA A 411 21.36 -12.91 -8.93
N LYS A 412 22.43 -13.62 -9.28
CA LYS A 412 22.40 -14.58 -10.39
C LYS A 412 21.73 -15.92 -10.06
N TYR A 413 21.38 -16.21 -8.81
CA TYR A 413 21.01 -17.56 -8.35
C TYR A 413 19.93 -18.23 -9.21
N TYR A 414 18.75 -17.61 -9.34
CA TYR A 414 17.67 -18.16 -10.18
C TYR A 414 17.86 -18.01 -11.68
N THR A 415 18.92 -17.32 -12.12
CA THR A 415 19.33 -17.28 -13.54
C THR A 415 20.30 -18.42 -13.90
N GLN A 416 20.68 -19.27 -12.94
CA GLN A 416 21.55 -20.43 -13.17
C GLN A 416 20.77 -21.64 -13.72
N SER A 417 19.52 -21.84 -13.28
CA SER A 417 18.64 -22.92 -13.72
C SER A 417 17.89 -22.63 -15.02
N GLU A 418 17.71 -23.65 -15.87
CA GLU A 418 16.97 -23.58 -17.14
C GLU A 418 15.46 -23.52 -16.90
N GLY A 419 14.93 -22.32 -16.62
CA GLY A 419 13.48 -22.07 -16.63
C GLY A 419 12.90 -22.07 -18.05
N LYS A 420 11.58 -22.30 -18.20
CA LYS A 420 10.91 -22.21 -19.52
C LYS A 420 10.75 -20.76 -20.04
N TYR A 421 11.18 -19.74 -19.27
CA TYR A 421 11.26 -18.31 -19.66
C TYR A 421 10.02 -17.76 -20.41
N VAL A 422 8.82 -18.12 -19.96
CA VAL A 422 7.59 -17.87 -20.74
C VAL A 422 7.19 -16.40 -20.79
N ARG A 423 7.46 -15.59 -19.75
CA ARG A 423 7.17 -14.14 -19.80
C ARG A 423 8.04 -13.42 -20.86
N PRO A 424 9.36 -13.63 -20.93
CA PRO A 424 10.19 -13.23 -22.08
C PRO A 424 9.67 -13.74 -23.43
N MET A 425 9.27 -15.02 -23.51
CA MET A 425 8.75 -15.62 -24.74
C MET A 425 7.50 -14.89 -25.25
N LEU A 426 6.55 -14.57 -24.35
CA LEU A 426 5.35 -13.80 -24.67
C LEU A 426 5.68 -12.38 -25.15
N VAL A 427 6.62 -11.69 -24.53
CA VAL A 427 7.08 -10.36 -25.00
C VAL A 427 7.66 -10.44 -26.41
N LEU A 428 8.48 -11.45 -26.70
CA LEU A 428 9.11 -11.63 -28.01
C LEU A 428 8.10 -12.08 -29.10
N LEU A 429 7.15 -12.94 -28.76
CA LEU A 429 6.05 -13.34 -29.65
C LEU A 429 5.14 -12.14 -29.95
N MET A 430 4.72 -11.39 -28.94
CA MET A 430 3.94 -10.15 -29.10
C MET A 430 4.67 -9.12 -29.96
N SER A 431 5.98 -8.95 -29.74
CA SER A 431 6.84 -8.06 -30.54
C SER A 431 6.86 -8.43 -32.03
N ARG A 432 6.87 -9.73 -32.37
CA ARG A 432 6.87 -10.18 -33.77
C ARG A 432 5.46 -10.25 -34.39
N ALA A 433 4.43 -10.63 -33.64
CA ALA A 433 3.04 -10.59 -34.11
C ALA A 433 2.60 -9.15 -34.45
N THR A 434 3.08 -8.17 -33.66
CA THR A 434 2.87 -6.74 -33.89
C THR A 434 3.93 -6.10 -34.80
N ALA A 435 4.86 -6.86 -35.39
CA ALA A 435 5.84 -6.30 -36.32
C ALA A 435 5.19 -5.83 -37.64
N LEU A 436 4.21 -6.59 -38.13
CA LEU A 436 3.52 -6.37 -39.42
C LEU A 436 2.28 -5.44 -39.32
N THR A 437 1.90 -4.98 -38.13
CA THR A 437 0.77 -4.05 -37.97
C THR A 437 1.13 -2.63 -38.44
N PRO A 438 0.13 -1.80 -38.84
CA PRO A 438 0.35 -0.41 -39.22
C PRO A 438 1.13 0.37 -38.14
N LYS A 439 2.12 1.14 -38.60
CA LYS A 439 3.01 1.90 -37.71
C LYS A 439 2.54 3.33 -37.56
N LEU A 440 2.46 3.79 -36.32
CA LEU A 440 2.13 5.14 -35.92
C LEU A 440 3.31 5.71 -35.13
N PRO A 441 4.18 6.54 -35.75
CA PRO A 441 5.31 7.14 -35.06
C PRO A 441 4.85 7.97 -33.85
N ARG A 442 5.48 7.76 -32.70
CA ARG A 442 5.28 8.57 -31.48
C ARG A 442 6.16 9.81 -31.55
N GLU A 443 5.72 10.91 -30.96
CA GLU A 443 6.42 12.21 -31.05
C GLU A 443 7.75 12.26 -30.28
N PHE A 444 8.01 11.30 -29.39
CA PHE A 444 9.30 11.16 -28.70
C PHE A 444 10.41 10.81 -29.70
N PRO A 445 11.38 11.71 -29.96
CA PRO A 445 12.32 11.54 -31.06
C PRO A 445 13.30 10.40 -30.75
N PRO A 446 13.59 9.49 -31.71
CA PRO A 446 14.65 8.51 -31.55
C PRO A 446 15.99 9.25 -31.48
N PRO A 447 16.77 9.14 -30.38
CA PRO A 447 18.07 9.81 -30.31
C PRO A 447 19.03 9.12 -31.29
N THR A 448 19.35 9.80 -32.39
CA THR A 448 19.84 9.19 -33.65
C THR A 448 21.18 8.44 -33.58
N HIS A 449 21.85 8.43 -32.43
CA HIS A 449 23.13 7.75 -32.19
C HIS A 449 23.20 6.97 -30.86
N HIS A 450 22.08 6.74 -30.16
CA HIS A 450 22.09 6.03 -28.87
C HIS A 450 21.42 4.65 -28.94
N THR A 451 22.14 3.64 -28.44
CA THR A 451 21.63 2.27 -28.31
C THR A 451 20.86 2.08 -27.00
N VAL A 452 20.15 0.96 -26.85
CA VAL A 452 19.56 0.53 -25.57
C VAL A 452 20.59 0.21 -24.48
N ASN A 453 21.88 0.19 -24.84
CA ASN A 453 23.00 0.04 -23.91
C ASN A 453 23.66 1.40 -23.60
N SER A 454 23.34 2.46 -24.35
CA SER A 454 23.89 3.79 -24.11
C SER A 454 23.23 4.42 -22.89
N SER A 455 24.06 4.82 -21.92
CA SER A 455 23.64 5.57 -20.73
C SER A 455 22.99 6.91 -21.08
N ILE A 456 22.27 7.48 -20.11
CA ILE A 456 21.64 8.81 -20.21
C ILE A 456 22.58 9.82 -19.56
N SER A 457 22.88 9.64 -18.27
CA SER A 457 23.95 10.36 -17.57
C SER A 457 25.32 9.81 -17.98
N PRO A 458 26.38 10.64 -18.07
CA PRO A 458 27.75 10.18 -18.30
C PRO A 458 28.20 9.09 -17.33
N ASP A 459 28.93 8.09 -17.82
CA ASP A 459 29.30 6.92 -17.03
C ASP A 459 30.14 7.27 -15.78
N PHE A 460 30.93 8.35 -15.76
CA PHE A 460 31.65 8.76 -14.55
C PHE A 460 30.71 9.19 -13.40
N ILE A 461 29.50 9.67 -13.70
CA ILE A 461 28.46 9.98 -12.71
C ILE A 461 27.75 8.69 -12.24
N LEU A 462 27.69 7.67 -13.09
CA LEU A 462 27.04 6.38 -12.78
C LEU A 462 27.96 5.35 -12.08
N ASN A 463 29.28 5.55 -12.14
CA ASN A 463 30.28 4.70 -11.50
C ASN A 463 30.96 5.36 -10.27
N ASP A 464 30.94 6.69 -10.16
CA ASP A 464 31.42 7.54 -9.05
C ASP A 464 32.47 6.95 -8.08
N ALA A 465 32.04 6.42 -6.92
CA ALA A 465 32.86 5.77 -5.89
C ALA A 465 32.57 4.26 -5.80
N ASN A 466 31.85 3.70 -6.77
CA ASN A 466 31.44 2.31 -6.83
C ASN A 466 32.58 1.45 -7.42
N PRO A 467 33.15 0.47 -6.69
CA PRO A 467 34.33 -0.30 -7.11
C PRO A 467 34.05 -1.32 -8.23
N ALA A 468 32.95 -1.18 -8.97
CA ALA A 468 32.62 -2.00 -10.12
C ALA A 468 33.28 -1.46 -11.40
N GLU A 469 34.57 -1.78 -11.61
CA GLU A 469 35.28 -1.47 -12.86
C GLU A 469 34.49 -2.00 -14.08
N ASN A 470 33.92 -1.07 -14.84
CA ASN A 470 32.98 -1.30 -15.94
C ASN A 470 31.62 -1.90 -15.50
N LEU A 471 30.64 -1.02 -15.23
CA LEU A 471 29.22 -1.40 -15.22
C LEU A 471 28.87 -2.23 -16.47
N PRO A 472 28.36 -3.46 -16.33
CA PRO A 472 28.12 -4.35 -17.48
C PRO A 472 26.95 -3.89 -18.37
N LEU A 473 26.16 -2.93 -17.90
CA LEU A 473 25.17 -2.18 -18.67
C LEU A 473 25.79 -1.38 -19.83
N SER A 474 27.06 -1.00 -19.73
CA SER A 474 27.81 -0.27 -20.76
C SER A 474 28.78 -1.17 -21.55
N ALA A 475 28.84 -2.47 -21.24
CA ALA A 475 29.74 -3.41 -21.93
C ALA A 475 29.31 -3.64 -23.39
N SER A 476 30.17 -3.28 -24.33
CA SER A 476 29.92 -3.38 -25.77
C SER A 476 30.04 -4.82 -26.29
N ASP A 477 28.91 -5.37 -26.75
CA ASP A 477 28.88 -6.64 -27.49
C ASP A 477 27.69 -6.65 -28.48
N GLU A 478 27.71 -5.74 -29.48
CA GLU A 478 26.71 -5.67 -30.57
C GLU A 478 26.74 -6.91 -31.52
N THR A 479 27.52 -7.94 -31.20
CA THR A 479 28.04 -8.92 -32.16
C THR A 479 27.06 -10.01 -32.62
N LEU A 480 25.78 -9.94 -32.24
CA LEU A 480 24.80 -11.02 -32.44
C LEU A 480 23.48 -10.65 -33.13
N TYR A 481 23.17 -9.36 -33.32
CA TYR A 481 21.96 -8.91 -34.02
C TYR A 481 22.27 -7.70 -34.90
N ARG A 482 22.45 -7.92 -36.20
CA ARG A 482 22.64 -6.83 -37.17
C ARG A 482 21.29 -6.15 -37.45
N PRO A 483 21.25 -4.85 -37.80
CA PRO A 483 20.05 -4.23 -38.35
C PRO A 483 19.55 -5.04 -39.57
N GLY A 484 18.34 -5.59 -39.48
CA GLY A 484 17.74 -6.49 -40.49
C GLY A 484 17.77 -8.00 -40.16
N ASP A 485 18.38 -8.44 -39.04
CA ASP A 485 18.51 -9.87 -38.69
C ASP A 485 17.25 -10.53 -38.06
N SER A 486 16.22 -9.77 -37.71
CA SER A 486 14.96 -10.23 -37.07
C SER A 486 14.00 -9.05 -36.88
N ASP A 487 12.70 -9.30 -37.01
CA ASP A 487 11.62 -8.28 -36.97
C ASP A 487 11.35 -7.70 -35.56
N ILE A 488 12.06 -8.19 -34.55
CA ILE A 488 11.98 -7.73 -33.16
C ILE A 488 13.03 -6.61 -32.95
N LEU A 489 12.65 -5.52 -32.29
CA LEU A 489 13.52 -4.38 -32.01
C LEU A 489 14.49 -4.63 -30.83
N PRO A 490 15.65 -3.95 -30.76
CA PRO A 490 16.56 -4.04 -29.60
C PRO A 490 15.89 -3.66 -28.27
N SER A 491 15.00 -2.67 -28.28
CA SER A 491 14.20 -2.24 -27.12
C SER A 491 13.24 -3.34 -26.65
N GLN A 492 12.56 -4.01 -27.58
CA GLN A 492 11.68 -5.15 -27.29
C GLN A 492 12.44 -6.35 -26.70
N ARG A 493 13.67 -6.64 -27.15
CA ARG A 493 14.53 -7.65 -26.52
C ARG A 493 14.93 -7.25 -25.09
N ARG A 494 15.35 -6.00 -24.89
CA ARG A 494 15.71 -5.48 -23.56
C ARG A 494 14.51 -5.47 -22.61
N LEU A 495 13.30 -5.20 -23.10
CA LEU A 495 12.04 -5.34 -22.34
C LEU A 495 11.79 -6.79 -21.89
N ALA A 496 12.03 -7.79 -22.74
CA ALA A 496 11.89 -9.19 -22.37
C ALA A 496 12.84 -9.59 -21.23
N GLU A 497 14.07 -9.06 -21.24
CA GLU A 497 15.06 -9.25 -20.18
C GLU A 497 14.67 -8.54 -18.89
N ILE A 498 14.16 -7.30 -18.97
CA ILE A 498 13.60 -6.54 -17.84
C ILE A 498 12.43 -7.28 -17.19
N THR A 499 11.54 -7.86 -18.00
CA THR A 499 10.38 -8.64 -17.54
C THR A 499 10.80 -9.83 -16.68
N GLU A 500 11.87 -10.54 -17.05
CA GLU A 500 12.41 -11.64 -16.24
C GLU A 500 13.23 -11.15 -15.04
N LEU A 501 13.88 -9.98 -15.11
CA LEU A 501 14.53 -9.36 -13.95
C LEU A 501 13.52 -9.00 -12.86
N ILE A 502 12.40 -8.36 -13.22
CA ILE A 502 11.33 -8.01 -12.27
C ILE A 502 10.70 -9.28 -11.67
N HIS A 503 10.44 -10.31 -12.49
CA HIS A 503 9.97 -11.60 -11.98
C HIS A 503 10.99 -12.28 -11.06
N THR A 504 12.28 -12.25 -11.40
CA THR A 504 13.33 -12.90 -10.60
C THR A 504 13.56 -12.13 -9.28
N ALA A 505 13.33 -10.81 -9.26
CA ALA A 505 13.31 -10.03 -8.03
C ALA A 505 12.15 -10.46 -7.12
N SER A 506 10.92 -10.59 -7.65
CA SER A 506 9.78 -11.06 -6.84
C SER A 506 10.11 -12.40 -6.20
N LEU A 507 10.60 -13.39 -6.95
CA LEU A 507 10.92 -14.71 -6.41
C LEU A 507 11.95 -14.69 -5.25
N LEU A 508 12.87 -13.72 -5.24
CA LEU A 508 13.85 -13.54 -4.14
C LEU A 508 13.22 -12.88 -2.89
N HIS A 509 12.16 -12.09 -3.06
CA HIS A 509 11.35 -11.51 -1.98
C HIS A 509 10.29 -12.51 -1.49
N ASP A 510 9.56 -13.15 -2.39
CA ASP A 510 8.55 -14.20 -2.15
C ASP A 510 9.14 -15.32 -1.25
N ASP A 511 10.36 -15.79 -1.54
CA ASP A 511 11.10 -16.77 -0.71
C ASP A 511 11.24 -16.37 0.77
N VAL A 512 11.31 -15.06 1.05
CA VAL A 512 11.50 -14.50 2.40
C VAL A 512 10.15 -14.21 3.09
N ILE A 513 9.09 -13.99 2.31
CA ILE A 513 7.74 -13.70 2.80
C ILE A 513 7.01 -15.01 3.13
N ASP A 514 7.11 -16.01 2.24
CA ASP A 514 6.49 -17.33 2.38
C ASP A 514 7.32 -18.30 3.26
N ASP A 515 8.45 -17.85 3.85
CA ASP A 515 9.48 -18.65 4.55
C ASP A 515 9.86 -19.96 3.80
N SER A 516 9.88 -19.89 2.46
CA SER A 516 9.99 -21.05 1.58
C SER A 516 11.28 -21.83 1.83
N THR A 517 11.24 -23.15 1.65
CA THR A 517 12.39 -24.06 1.85
C THR A 517 13.08 -24.50 0.55
N SER A 518 12.38 -24.42 -0.58
CA SER A 518 12.90 -24.78 -1.90
C SER A 518 12.25 -23.98 -3.03
N ARG A 519 12.98 -23.79 -4.13
CA ARG A 519 12.54 -23.09 -5.34
C ARG A 519 13.22 -23.69 -6.57
N ARG A 520 12.46 -24.02 -7.62
CA ARG A 520 12.97 -24.65 -8.87
C ARG A 520 13.86 -25.89 -8.58
N SER A 521 13.40 -26.80 -7.71
CA SER A 521 14.10 -28.03 -7.26
C SER A 521 15.48 -27.82 -6.63
N ASN A 522 15.77 -26.60 -6.16
CA ASN A 522 16.96 -26.22 -5.40
C ASN A 522 16.52 -25.62 -4.05
N PRO A 523 17.43 -25.42 -3.08
CA PRO A 523 17.13 -24.56 -1.93
C PRO A 523 16.61 -23.18 -2.36
N SER A 524 15.74 -22.60 -1.55
CA SER A 524 15.26 -21.22 -1.68
C SER A 524 16.36 -20.21 -1.31
N ALA A 525 16.25 -18.95 -1.72
CA ALA A 525 17.32 -17.96 -1.58
C ALA A 525 17.53 -17.51 -0.13
N ASN A 526 16.46 -17.46 0.66
CA ASN A 526 16.49 -17.30 2.12
C ASN A 526 17.31 -18.43 2.80
N ILE A 527 17.15 -19.69 2.37
CA ILE A 527 17.93 -20.84 2.88
C ILE A 527 19.38 -20.81 2.37
N ALA A 528 19.60 -20.45 1.10
CA ALA A 528 20.93 -20.47 0.48
C ALA A 528 21.85 -19.33 0.95
N PHE A 529 21.30 -18.16 1.30
CA PHE A 529 22.07 -16.94 1.61
C PHE A 529 21.63 -16.18 2.88
N GLY A 530 20.50 -16.55 3.49
CA GLY A 530 19.86 -15.82 4.59
C GLY A 530 18.96 -14.68 4.10
N ASN A 531 17.84 -14.45 4.80
CA ASN A 531 16.76 -13.53 4.40
C ASN A 531 17.28 -12.14 3.97
N LYS A 532 18.25 -11.57 4.72
CA LYS A 532 18.86 -10.26 4.39
C LYS A 532 19.54 -10.24 3.02
N MET A 533 20.21 -11.32 2.61
CA MET A 533 20.88 -11.39 1.32
C MET A 533 19.91 -11.66 0.17
N ALA A 534 18.82 -12.39 0.43
CA ALA A 534 17.76 -12.59 -0.55
C ALA A 534 17.04 -11.27 -0.87
N VAL A 535 16.66 -10.49 0.17
CA VAL A 535 16.09 -9.14 0.01
C VAL A 535 17.02 -8.22 -0.78
N LEU A 536 18.27 -8.04 -0.34
CA LEU A 536 19.24 -7.18 -1.02
C LEU A 536 19.56 -7.62 -2.46
N ALA A 537 19.42 -8.91 -2.78
CA ALA A 537 19.55 -9.41 -4.14
C ALA A 537 18.33 -9.03 -5.01
N GLY A 538 17.11 -9.16 -4.47
CA GLY A 538 15.89 -8.67 -5.12
C GLY A 538 15.93 -7.17 -5.39
N ASP A 539 16.34 -6.38 -4.39
CA ASP A 539 16.47 -4.92 -4.49
C ASP A 539 17.48 -4.52 -5.58
N PHE A 540 18.62 -5.23 -5.65
CA PHE A 540 19.63 -5.04 -6.70
C PHE A 540 19.11 -5.42 -8.09
N LEU A 541 18.28 -6.47 -8.20
CA LEU A 541 17.61 -6.83 -9.46
C LEU A 541 16.64 -5.73 -9.92
N LEU A 542 15.82 -5.18 -9.01
CA LEU A 542 14.93 -4.07 -9.33
C LEU A 542 15.72 -2.81 -9.72
N GLY A 543 16.81 -2.48 -9.02
CA GLY A 543 17.70 -1.38 -9.41
C GLY A 543 18.31 -1.56 -10.80
N ARG A 544 18.71 -2.78 -11.17
CA ARG A 544 19.17 -3.11 -12.53
C ARG A 544 18.05 -3.00 -13.57
N ALA A 545 16.84 -3.44 -13.24
CA ALA A 545 15.66 -3.32 -14.10
C ALA A 545 15.30 -1.85 -14.36
N SER A 546 15.27 -0.99 -13.33
CA SER A 546 14.96 0.44 -13.46
C SER A 546 15.95 1.20 -14.33
N VAL A 547 17.26 0.93 -14.20
CA VAL A 547 18.27 1.55 -15.09
C VAL A 547 18.13 1.05 -16.53
N ALA A 548 17.76 -0.21 -16.74
CA ALA A 548 17.50 -0.75 -18.06
C ALA A 548 16.21 -0.19 -18.69
N LEU A 549 15.14 0.02 -17.89
CA LEU A 549 13.89 0.68 -18.31
C LEU A 549 14.15 2.11 -18.78
N ALA A 550 14.84 2.93 -17.98
CA ALA A 550 15.17 4.30 -18.37
C ALA A 550 15.94 4.35 -19.70
N ARG A 551 16.86 3.40 -19.94
CA ARG A 551 17.61 3.27 -21.20
C ARG A 551 16.76 2.84 -22.42
N LEU A 552 15.49 2.42 -22.24
CA LEU A 552 14.53 2.25 -23.35
C LEU A 552 14.04 3.60 -23.90
N ARG A 553 14.06 4.67 -23.10
CA ARG A 553 13.73 6.06 -23.46
C ARG A 553 12.29 6.30 -23.96
N ASP A 554 11.35 5.43 -23.63
CA ASP A 554 9.90 5.70 -23.75
C ASP A 554 9.30 5.86 -22.33
N PRO A 555 8.62 6.98 -22.03
CA PRO A 555 8.12 7.25 -20.68
C PRO A 555 6.90 6.39 -20.31
N GLU A 556 5.98 6.11 -21.24
CA GLU A 556 4.81 5.26 -20.99
C GLU A 556 5.26 3.83 -20.67
N VAL A 557 6.25 3.31 -21.39
CA VAL A 557 6.86 2.00 -21.11
C VAL A 557 7.57 1.98 -19.75
N THR A 558 8.25 3.07 -19.38
CA THR A 558 8.93 3.19 -18.09
C THR A 558 7.92 3.23 -16.95
N GLU A 559 6.86 4.03 -17.09
CA GLU A 559 5.75 4.15 -16.14
C GLU A 559 5.02 2.82 -15.97
N LEU A 560 4.58 2.18 -17.07
CA LEU A 560 3.86 0.90 -17.05
C LEU A 560 4.60 -0.18 -16.27
N LEU A 561 5.91 -0.33 -16.51
CA LEU A 561 6.72 -1.36 -15.85
C LEU A 561 7.12 -0.96 -14.42
N ALA A 562 7.25 0.34 -14.11
CA ALA A 562 7.32 0.80 -12.73
C ALA A 562 6.01 0.53 -11.97
N THR A 563 4.84 0.70 -12.60
CA THR A 563 3.57 0.31 -12.00
C THR A 563 3.54 -1.18 -11.71
N VAL A 564 4.09 -2.05 -12.58
CA VAL A 564 4.15 -3.50 -12.30
C VAL A 564 4.81 -3.78 -10.95
N ILE A 565 5.92 -3.11 -10.62
CA ILE A 565 6.62 -3.31 -9.34
C ILE A 565 5.67 -3.01 -8.16
N ALA A 566 4.90 -1.92 -8.24
CA ALA A 566 3.85 -1.62 -7.25
C ALA A 566 2.71 -2.66 -7.25
N ASN A 567 2.22 -3.08 -8.43
CA ASN A 567 1.15 -4.09 -8.55
C ASN A 567 1.57 -5.41 -7.87
N LEU A 568 2.82 -5.85 -8.05
CA LEU A 568 3.32 -7.09 -7.43
C LEU A 568 3.32 -6.99 -5.89
N VAL A 569 3.79 -5.86 -5.34
CA VAL A 569 3.80 -5.61 -3.89
C VAL A 569 2.38 -5.48 -3.33
N GLU A 570 1.47 -4.78 -4.02
CA GLU A 570 0.06 -4.69 -3.63
C GLU A 570 -0.64 -6.06 -3.64
N GLY A 571 -0.38 -6.88 -4.67
CA GLY A 571 -0.89 -8.24 -4.78
C GLY A 571 -0.42 -9.14 -3.63
N GLU A 572 0.82 -8.95 -3.17
CA GLU A 572 1.32 -9.65 -1.97
C GLU A 572 0.70 -9.12 -0.68
N PHE A 573 0.54 -7.81 -0.53
CA PHE A 573 -0.21 -7.24 0.60
C PHE A 573 -1.69 -7.67 0.62
N MET A 574 -2.31 -7.99 -0.52
CA MET A 574 -3.63 -8.61 -0.57
C MET A 574 -3.60 -10.07 -0.10
N GLN A 575 -2.58 -10.84 -0.51
CA GLN A 575 -2.36 -12.20 -0.02
C GLN A 575 -2.18 -12.20 1.52
N LEU A 576 -1.25 -11.40 2.04
CA LEU A 576 -0.99 -11.25 3.47
C LEU A 576 -2.19 -10.72 4.28
N LYS A 577 -3.07 -9.90 3.68
CA LYS A 577 -4.31 -9.43 4.33
C LYS A 577 -5.32 -10.57 4.50
N ASN A 578 -5.45 -11.49 3.54
CA ASN A 578 -6.21 -12.73 3.74
C ASN A 578 -5.58 -13.61 4.83
N THR A 579 -4.24 -13.57 4.97
CA THR A 579 -3.51 -14.25 6.05
C THR A 579 -3.57 -13.51 7.41
N ALA A 580 -4.26 -12.35 7.53
CA ALA A 580 -4.23 -11.51 8.74
C ALA A 580 -5.58 -10.95 9.23
N ARG A 581 -6.62 -10.84 8.39
CA ARG A 581 -7.94 -10.28 8.77
C ARG A 581 -8.96 -11.36 9.10
N ASP A 582 -8.78 -12.02 10.24
CA ASP A 582 -9.57 -13.20 10.62
C ASP A 582 -10.94 -12.82 11.21
N GLU A 583 -11.93 -12.67 10.33
CA GLU A 583 -13.31 -12.99 10.72
C GLU A 583 -13.36 -14.46 11.14
N LYS A 584 -13.78 -14.74 12.37
CA LYS A 584 -13.80 -16.13 12.90
C LYS A 584 -14.73 -17.08 12.13
N ASN A 585 -15.73 -16.51 11.46
CA ASN A 585 -16.71 -17.21 10.63
C ASN A 585 -16.92 -16.35 9.36
N PRO A 586 -15.98 -16.37 8.38
CA PRO A 586 -16.13 -15.59 7.17
C PRO A 586 -17.31 -16.13 6.36
N VAL A 587 -17.98 -15.25 5.62
CA VAL A 587 -19.12 -15.60 4.77
C VAL A 587 -18.75 -15.36 3.31
N TYR A 588 -19.07 -16.31 2.43
CA TYR A 588 -18.84 -16.15 0.99
C TYR A 588 -19.67 -14.99 0.44
N THR A 589 -19.02 -14.12 -0.34
CA THR A 589 -19.66 -13.04 -1.10
C THR A 589 -19.14 -13.06 -2.54
N PRO A 590 -19.87 -12.48 -3.52
CA PRO A 590 -19.32 -12.27 -4.87
C PRO A 590 -17.99 -11.49 -4.84
N ASP A 591 -17.84 -10.58 -3.88
CA ASP A 591 -16.61 -9.80 -3.70
C ASP A 591 -15.42 -10.65 -3.23
N THR A 592 -15.65 -11.83 -2.67
CA THR A 592 -14.58 -12.79 -2.35
C THR A 592 -13.88 -13.27 -3.63
N LEU A 593 -14.63 -13.54 -4.70
CA LEU A 593 -14.08 -13.91 -6.00
C LEU A 593 -13.47 -12.69 -6.71
N ASN A 594 -14.09 -11.51 -6.62
CA ASN A 594 -13.53 -10.26 -7.15
C ASN A 594 -12.16 -9.94 -6.51
N TYR A 595 -12.05 -10.07 -5.19
CA TYR A 595 -10.80 -9.86 -4.44
C TYR A 595 -9.71 -10.85 -4.86
N TYR A 596 -10.06 -12.14 -5.02
CA TYR A 596 -9.15 -13.15 -5.56
C TYR A 596 -8.67 -12.77 -6.97
N LEU A 597 -9.57 -12.38 -7.88
CA LEU A 597 -9.21 -11.99 -9.25
C LEU A 597 -8.35 -10.72 -9.29
N GLN A 598 -8.61 -9.76 -8.41
CA GLN A 598 -7.76 -8.57 -8.26
C GLN A 598 -6.37 -8.94 -7.71
N LYS A 599 -6.27 -9.75 -6.65
CA LYS A 599 -4.99 -10.27 -6.12
C LYS A 599 -4.20 -10.99 -7.23
N THR A 600 -4.86 -11.87 -7.98
CA THR A 600 -4.27 -12.67 -9.06
C THR A 600 -3.87 -11.81 -10.27
N TYR A 601 -4.63 -10.76 -10.60
CA TYR A 601 -4.20 -9.75 -11.56
C TYR A 601 -2.92 -9.05 -11.07
N LEU A 602 -2.94 -8.49 -9.86
CA LEU A 602 -1.86 -7.70 -9.31
C LEU A 602 -0.55 -8.51 -9.16
N LYS A 603 -0.60 -9.69 -8.52
CA LYS A 603 0.55 -10.57 -8.25
C LYS A 603 1.08 -11.33 -9.50
N SER A 604 0.28 -11.53 -10.55
CA SER A 604 0.69 -12.38 -11.69
C SER A 604 0.42 -11.76 -13.07
N ALA A 605 -0.83 -11.44 -13.40
CA ALA A 605 -1.19 -10.99 -14.76
C ALA A 605 -0.76 -9.55 -15.08
N SER A 606 -0.47 -8.72 -14.08
CA SER A 606 -0.05 -7.32 -14.23
C SER A 606 1.28 -7.20 -15.00
N LEU A 607 2.25 -8.07 -14.69
CA LEU A 607 3.53 -8.15 -15.39
C LEU A 607 3.35 -8.61 -16.84
N ILE A 608 2.50 -9.61 -17.09
CA ILE A 608 2.28 -10.16 -18.44
C ILE A 608 1.56 -9.12 -19.32
N SER A 609 0.46 -8.56 -18.84
CA SER A 609 -0.35 -7.54 -19.54
C SER A 609 0.44 -6.28 -19.88
N LYS A 610 1.13 -5.68 -18.89
CA LYS A 610 1.89 -4.44 -19.12
C LYS A 610 3.16 -4.68 -19.96
N SER A 611 3.82 -5.84 -19.86
CA SER A 611 4.91 -6.19 -20.77
C SER A 611 4.45 -6.45 -22.21
N CYS A 612 3.25 -7.03 -22.42
CA CYS A 612 2.68 -7.17 -23.76
C CYS A 612 2.29 -5.80 -24.36
N ARG A 613 1.67 -4.91 -23.55
CA ARG A 613 1.41 -3.51 -23.94
C ARG A 613 2.70 -2.78 -24.35
N ALA A 614 3.74 -2.87 -23.51
CA ALA A 614 5.03 -2.26 -23.75
C ALA A 614 5.73 -2.79 -25.01
N ALA A 615 5.56 -4.08 -25.36
CA ALA A 615 6.07 -4.63 -26.61
C ALA A 615 5.44 -3.94 -27.85
N ALA A 616 4.12 -3.72 -27.82
CA ALA A 616 3.39 -3.05 -28.89
C ALA A 616 3.68 -1.53 -28.97
N LEU A 617 3.89 -0.87 -27.82
CA LEU A 617 4.32 0.54 -27.73
C LEU A 617 5.71 0.76 -28.33
N LEU A 618 6.70 -0.02 -27.90
CA LEU A 618 8.06 0.01 -28.46
C LEU A 618 8.07 -0.34 -29.95
N GLY A 619 7.11 -1.16 -30.40
CA GLY A 619 6.87 -1.49 -31.80
C GLY A 619 6.17 -0.39 -32.63
N GLN A 620 5.89 0.78 -32.03
CA GLN A 620 5.25 1.96 -32.64
C GLN A 620 3.95 1.62 -33.40
N THR A 621 3.03 0.91 -32.74
CA THR A 621 1.77 0.45 -33.33
C THR A 621 0.58 1.36 -32.98
N SER A 622 -0.56 1.16 -33.64
CA SER A 622 -1.78 1.92 -33.33
C SER A 622 -2.27 1.64 -31.89
N PRO A 623 -2.99 2.59 -31.25
CA PRO A 623 -3.53 2.40 -29.89
C PRO A 623 -4.38 1.13 -29.75
N GLU A 624 -5.18 0.81 -30.78
CA GLU A 624 -5.97 -0.42 -30.88
C GLU A 624 -5.12 -1.71 -30.75
N VAL A 625 -3.95 -1.76 -31.39
CA VAL A 625 -3.00 -2.89 -31.27
C VAL A 625 -2.35 -2.94 -29.89
N VAL A 626 -2.11 -1.77 -29.28
CA VAL A 626 -1.53 -1.65 -27.93
C VAL A 626 -2.52 -2.10 -26.84
N ASP A 627 -3.79 -1.72 -26.97
CA ASP A 627 -4.88 -2.11 -26.06
C ASP A 627 -5.25 -3.59 -26.22
N ALA A 628 -5.21 -4.12 -27.45
CA ALA A 628 -5.31 -5.54 -27.75
C ALA A 628 -4.18 -6.35 -27.09
N ALA A 629 -2.92 -5.91 -27.23
CA ALA A 629 -1.77 -6.57 -26.63
C ALA A 629 -1.84 -6.61 -25.09
N TYR A 630 -2.32 -5.51 -24.47
CA TYR A 630 -2.62 -5.48 -23.03
C TYR A 630 -3.71 -6.48 -22.65
N THR A 631 -4.82 -6.50 -23.38
CA THR A 631 -5.99 -7.35 -23.11
C THR A 631 -5.65 -8.83 -23.22
N TYR A 632 -4.94 -9.24 -24.26
CA TYR A 632 -4.38 -10.58 -24.40
C TYR A 632 -3.54 -10.97 -23.18
N GLY A 633 -2.56 -10.14 -22.81
CA GLY A 633 -1.63 -10.46 -21.72
C GLY A 633 -2.30 -10.47 -20.34
N LYS A 634 -3.37 -9.68 -20.15
CA LYS A 634 -4.20 -9.70 -18.94
C LYS A 634 -4.96 -11.01 -18.85
N ASN A 635 -5.69 -11.36 -19.90
CA ASN A 635 -6.59 -12.49 -19.89
C ASN A 635 -5.81 -13.82 -19.83
N LEU A 636 -4.74 -13.98 -20.63
CA LEU A 636 -3.83 -15.12 -20.52
C LEU A 636 -3.20 -15.24 -19.12
N GLY A 637 -2.79 -14.12 -18.51
CA GLY A 637 -2.20 -14.13 -17.16
C GLY A 637 -3.19 -14.55 -16.07
N LEU A 638 -4.47 -14.21 -16.22
CA LEU A 638 -5.54 -14.65 -15.32
C LEU A 638 -5.87 -16.14 -15.53
N ALA A 639 -6.02 -16.58 -16.78
CA ALA A 639 -6.24 -17.98 -17.14
C ALA A 639 -5.11 -18.87 -16.58
N PHE A 640 -3.85 -18.45 -16.73
CA PHE A 640 -2.71 -19.25 -16.29
C PHE A 640 -2.71 -19.50 -14.78
N GLN A 641 -3.05 -18.50 -13.97
CA GLN A 641 -3.14 -18.71 -12.52
C GLN A 641 -4.35 -19.56 -12.14
N LEU A 642 -5.50 -19.39 -12.79
CA LEU A 642 -6.68 -20.24 -12.56
C LEU A 642 -6.40 -21.72 -12.87
N VAL A 643 -5.53 -22.00 -13.86
CA VAL A 643 -5.07 -23.36 -14.16
C VAL A 643 -4.07 -23.85 -13.10
N ASP A 644 -3.03 -23.09 -12.75
CA ASP A 644 -2.07 -23.48 -11.69
C ASP A 644 -2.79 -23.79 -10.36
N ASP A 645 -3.76 -22.95 -9.98
CA ASP A 645 -4.68 -23.13 -8.84
C ASP A 645 -5.53 -24.42 -8.93
N MET A 646 -5.89 -24.92 -10.12
CA MET A 646 -6.61 -26.19 -10.29
C MET A 646 -5.70 -27.41 -10.12
N LEU A 647 -4.42 -27.30 -10.50
CA LEU A 647 -3.49 -28.42 -10.52
C LEU A 647 -3.07 -28.86 -9.11
N ASP A 648 -3.06 -27.91 -8.16
CA ASP A 648 -2.81 -28.19 -6.74
C ASP A 648 -3.83 -29.18 -6.14
N TYR A 649 -5.06 -29.22 -6.67
CA TYR A 649 -6.10 -30.18 -6.27
C TYR A 649 -6.07 -31.50 -7.06
N THR A 650 -5.65 -31.47 -8.33
CA THR A 650 -5.94 -32.55 -9.30
C THR A 650 -4.77 -33.45 -9.65
N ILE A 651 -3.52 -33.02 -9.43
CA ILE A 651 -2.31 -33.80 -9.73
C ILE A 651 -1.82 -34.52 -8.46
N SER A 652 -1.05 -35.62 -8.62
CA SER A 652 -0.33 -36.26 -7.52
C SER A 652 0.99 -35.55 -7.17
N GLU A 653 1.52 -35.83 -5.98
CA GLU A 653 2.77 -35.22 -5.49
C GLU A 653 3.97 -35.53 -6.39
N GLU A 654 4.02 -36.73 -6.99
CA GLU A 654 5.11 -37.16 -7.87
C GLU A 654 5.15 -36.41 -9.21
N GLU A 655 3.99 -36.00 -9.75
CA GLU A 655 3.87 -35.29 -11.02
C GLU A 655 3.94 -33.76 -10.87
N LEU A 656 3.43 -33.21 -9.76
CA LEU A 656 3.42 -31.76 -9.52
C LEU A 656 4.79 -31.21 -9.07
N GLY A 657 5.64 -32.04 -8.44
CA GLY A 657 6.96 -31.66 -7.94
C GLY A 657 6.93 -30.79 -6.66
N LYS A 658 5.75 -30.68 -6.05
CA LYS A 658 5.45 -30.15 -4.71
C LYS A 658 4.27 -30.98 -4.14
N PRO A 659 4.09 -31.08 -2.81
CA PRO A 659 2.91 -31.74 -2.24
C PRO A 659 1.62 -31.11 -2.80
N ALA A 660 0.66 -31.96 -3.16
CA ALA A 660 -0.59 -31.50 -3.77
C ALA A 660 -1.56 -31.05 -2.67
N GLY A 661 -1.96 -29.78 -2.71
CA GLY A 661 -2.60 -29.07 -1.59
C GLY A 661 -1.66 -28.08 -0.88
N ALA A 662 -0.47 -27.80 -1.43
CA ALA A 662 0.49 -26.85 -0.87
C ALA A 662 -0.11 -25.44 -0.64
N ASP A 663 -1.04 -25.00 -1.50
CA ASP A 663 -1.68 -23.69 -1.32
C ASP A 663 -2.58 -23.70 -0.06
N LEU A 664 -3.25 -24.82 0.22
CA LEU A 664 -4.04 -25.02 1.44
C LEU A 664 -3.16 -25.16 2.69
N GLU A 665 -1.98 -25.79 2.58
CA GLU A 665 -0.99 -25.85 3.68
C GLU A 665 -0.45 -24.46 4.03
N LEU A 666 -0.30 -23.57 3.04
CA LEU A 666 0.02 -22.15 3.21
C LEU A 666 -1.19 -21.30 3.68
N GLY A 667 -2.35 -21.92 3.92
CA GLY A 667 -3.54 -21.25 4.42
C GLY A 667 -4.37 -20.51 3.35
N LEU A 668 -4.04 -20.68 2.06
CA LEU A 668 -4.59 -19.90 0.96
C LEU A 668 -5.88 -20.52 0.40
N ALA A 669 -6.87 -19.67 0.11
CA ALA A 669 -8.10 -20.05 -0.59
C ALA A 669 -8.00 -19.65 -2.08
N THR A 670 -7.81 -20.63 -2.94
CA THR A 670 -7.69 -20.50 -4.40
C THR A 670 -9.03 -20.74 -5.11
N ALA A 671 -9.11 -20.41 -6.40
CA ALA A 671 -10.39 -20.36 -7.12
C ALA A 671 -11.29 -21.62 -7.01
N PRO A 672 -10.78 -22.87 -7.08
CA PRO A 672 -11.61 -24.07 -6.92
C PRO A 672 -12.33 -24.13 -5.58
N LEU A 673 -11.69 -23.67 -4.50
CA LEU A 673 -12.29 -23.62 -3.18
C LEU A 673 -13.29 -22.47 -3.02
N LEU A 674 -13.01 -21.31 -3.61
CA LEU A 674 -13.94 -20.18 -3.58
C LEU A 674 -15.27 -20.51 -4.29
N PHE A 675 -15.21 -21.17 -5.45
CA PHE A 675 -16.43 -21.66 -6.13
C PHE A 675 -17.14 -22.80 -5.38
N ALA A 676 -16.41 -23.69 -4.69
CA ALA A 676 -17.01 -24.71 -3.86
C ALA A 676 -17.72 -24.12 -2.63
N TRP A 677 -17.17 -23.05 -2.05
CA TRP A 677 -17.66 -22.39 -0.84
C TRP A 677 -19.00 -21.66 -1.05
N GLU A 678 -19.28 -21.13 -2.26
CA GLU A 678 -20.60 -20.56 -2.63
C GLU A 678 -21.77 -21.45 -2.17
N ARG A 679 -21.64 -22.78 -2.33
CA ARG A 679 -22.69 -23.76 -2.07
C ARG A 679 -22.41 -24.65 -0.86
N ASN A 680 -21.28 -24.44 -0.19
CA ASN A 680 -20.85 -25.22 0.97
C ASN A 680 -20.25 -24.33 2.06
N SER A 681 -21.11 -23.88 2.99
CA SER A 681 -20.74 -23.02 4.11
C SER A 681 -19.76 -23.67 5.11
N GLU A 682 -19.55 -25.00 5.08
CA GLU A 682 -18.55 -25.64 5.92
C GLU A 682 -17.13 -25.21 5.54
N LEU A 683 -16.86 -24.94 4.25
CA LEU A 683 -15.56 -24.46 3.78
C LEU A 683 -15.17 -23.12 4.43
N GLY A 684 -16.12 -22.21 4.68
CA GLY A 684 -15.85 -20.96 5.40
C GLY A 684 -15.29 -21.18 6.82
N THR A 685 -15.67 -22.29 7.47
CA THR A 685 -15.15 -22.67 8.80
C THR A 685 -13.73 -23.25 8.75
N LEU A 686 -13.25 -23.64 7.57
CA LEU A 686 -11.87 -24.06 7.31
C LEU A 686 -11.01 -22.86 6.86
N VAL A 687 -11.53 -22.03 5.94
CA VAL A 687 -10.91 -20.77 5.49
C VAL A 687 -10.70 -19.80 6.64
N GLY A 688 -11.71 -19.58 7.49
CA GLY A 688 -11.63 -18.71 8.68
C GLY A 688 -10.65 -19.17 9.76
N ARG A 689 -10.03 -20.34 9.59
CA ARG A 689 -8.89 -20.82 10.39
C ARG A 689 -7.69 -21.24 9.56
N LYS A 690 -7.63 -20.89 8.26
CA LYS A 690 -6.51 -21.15 7.34
C LYS A 690 -6.03 -22.61 7.37
N PHE A 691 -6.98 -23.53 7.42
CA PHE A 691 -6.73 -24.98 7.45
C PHE A 691 -5.77 -25.45 8.58
N SER A 692 -5.67 -24.68 9.67
CA SER A 692 -4.66 -24.87 10.73
C SER A 692 -4.89 -26.04 11.69
N LYS A 693 -5.92 -26.88 11.49
CA LYS A 693 -6.11 -28.11 12.27
C LYS A 693 -5.79 -29.34 11.43
N ASP A 694 -5.32 -30.37 12.14
CA ASP A 694 -5.10 -31.69 11.57
C ASP A 694 -6.35 -32.20 10.81
N GLY A 695 -6.15 -32.68 9.58
CA GLY A 695 -7.20 -33.07 8.64
C GLY A 695 -7.92 -31.95 7.88
N ASP A 696 -7.69 -30.66 8.15
CA ASP A 696 -8.42 -29.57 7.48
C ASP A 696 -8.13 -29.48 5.98
N VAL A 697 -6.85 -29.61 5.57
CA VAL A 697 -6.41 -29.58 4.16
C VAL A 697 -7.06 -30.73 3.38
N GLN A 698 -6.99 -31.95 3.94
CA GLN A 698 -7.62 -33.14 3.37
C GLN A 698 -9.13 -32.94 3.21
N LYS A 699 -9.81 -32.46 4.26
CA LYS A 699 -11.26 -32.21 4.22
C LYS A 699 -11.62 -31.11 3.22
N ALA A 700 -10.85 -30.02 3.14
CA ALA A 700 -11.08 -28.97 2.15
C ALA A 700 -10.94 -29.51 0.72
N ARG A 701 -9.91 -30.33 0.45
CA ARG A 701 -9.70 -30.98 -0.85
C ARG A 701 -10.85 -31.95 -1.19
N GLU A 702 -11.32 -32.75 -0.24
CA GLU A 702 -12.49 -33.63 -0.42
C GLU A 702 -13.77 -32.84 -0.74
N LEU A 703 -14.04 -31.75 0.00
CA LEU A 703 -15.20 -30.90 -0.24
C LEU A 703 -15.14 -30.17 -1.58
N VAL A 704 -13.95 -29.80 -2.07
CA VAL A 704 -13.76 -29.22 -3.41
C VAL A 704 -13.97 -30.27 -4.50
N LEU A 705 -13.39 -31.47 -4.35
CA LEU A 705 -13.53 -32.58 -5.31
C LEU A 705 -14.97 -33.11 -5.40
N ALA A 706 -15.75 -33.01 -4.31
CA ALA A 706 -17.18 -33.34 -4.28
C ALA A 706 -18.10 -32.21 -4.79
N SER A 707 -17.53 -31.08 -5.24
CA SER A 707 -18.25 -29.89 -5.71
C SER A 707 -18.02 -29.62 -7.19
N ASP A 708 -18.77 -28.67 -7.75
CA ASP A 708 -18.56 -28.17 -9.11
C ASP A 708 -17.43 -27.11 -9.21
N GLY A 709 -16.69 -26.86 -8.12
CA GLY A 709 -15.69 -25.78 -8.02
C GLY A 709 -14.59 -25.86 -9.08
N LEU A 710 -14.05 -27.05 -9.33
CA LEU A 710 -13.03 -27.27 -10.38
C LEU A 710 -13.58 -27.04 -11.79
N ASN A 711 -14.86 -27.29 -12.05
CA ASN A 711 -15.47 -27.04 -13.36
C ASN A 711 -15.75 -25.55 -13.56
N GLN A 712 -16.18 -24.85 -12.51
CA GLN A 712 -16.34 -23.39 -12.54
C GLN A 712 -15.00 -22.67 -12.72
N THR A 713 -13.92 -23.11 -12.07
CA THR A 713 -12.56 -22.59 -12.33
C THR A 713 -12.13 -22.85 -13.77
N ARG A 714 -12.37 -24.06 -14.32
CA ARG A 714 -12.05 -24.37 -15.73
C ARG A 714 -12.84 -23.49 -16.70
N ALA A 715 -14.14 -23.29 -16.46
CA ALA A 715 -14.98 -22.44 -17.30
C ALA A 715 -14.53 -20.97 -17.25
N LEU A 716 -14.14 -20.47 -16.08
CA LEU A 716 -13.59 -19.12 -15.94
C LEU A 716 -12.22 -18.98 -16.64
N ALA A 717 -11.35 -19.98 -16.54
CA ALA A 717 -10.08 -20.00 -17.27
C ALA A 717 -10.30 -20.02 -18.79
N GLN A 718 -11.25 -20.82 -19.29
CA GLN A 718 -11.64 -20.85 -20.70
C GLN A 718 -12.16 -19.49 -21.17
N ASN A 719 -13.07 -18.86 -20.43
CA ASN A 719 -13.58 -17.52 -20.77
C ASN A 719 -12.43 -16.49 -20.92
N PHE A 720 -11.38 -16.59 -20.10
CA PHE A 720 -10.18 -15.75 -20.24
C PHE A 720 -9.28 -16.17 -21.41
N VAL A 721 -9.14 -17.47 -21.71
CA VAL A 721 -8.45 -17.95 -22.92
C VAL A 721 -9.13 -17.41 -24.19
N ASP A 722 -10.45 -17.54 -24.29
CA ASP A 722 -11.24 -17.06 -25.42
C ASP A 722 -11.11 -15.54 -25.56
N SER A 723 -11.28 -14.80 -24.45
CA SER A 723 -11.07 -13.34 -24.39
C SER A 723 -9.63 -12.89 -24.64
N ALA A 724 -8.64 -13.79 -24.63
CA ALA A 724 -7.26 -13.48 -25.04
C ALA A 724 -7.09 -13.68 -26.55
N VAL A 725 -7.63 -14.76 -27.11
CA VAL A 725 -7.58 -15.07 -28.54
C VAL A 725 -8.36 -14.04 -29.36
N ASP A 726 -9.58 -13.70 -28.94
CA ASP A 726 -10.42 -12.68 -29.60
C ASP A 726 -9.72 -11.32 -29.66
N ALA A 727 -9.04 -10.93 -28.57
CA ALA A 727 -8.34 -9.65 -28.48
C ALA A 727 -7.23 -9.48 -29.54
N ILE A 728 -6.64 -10.58 -30.05
CA ILE A 728 -5.62 -10.55 -31.11
C ILE A 728 -6.13 -11.05 -32.47
N GLN A 729 -7.43 -11.32 -32.62
CA GLN A 729 -7.99 -11.92 -33.83
C GLN A 729 -7.72 -11.08 -35.09
N PHE A 730 -7.68 -9.75 -34.96
CA PHE A 730 -7.43 -8.81 -36.07
C PHE A 730 -5.94 -8.61 -36.40
N PHE A 731 -5.00 -9.20 -35.64
CA PHE A 731 -3.56 -9.09 -35.95
C PHE A 731 -3.24 -9.82 -37.28
N PRO A 732 -2.23 -9.38 -38.05
CA PRO A 732 -1.79 -10.07 -39.26
C PRO A 732 -1.40 -11.53 -39.03
N GLU A 733 -1.82 -12.41 -39.94
CA GLU A 733 -1.50 -13.83 -39.87
C GLU A 733 0.01 -14.08 -39.91
N SER A 734 0.52 -14.83 -38.93
CA SER A 734 1.95 -15.06 -38.73
C SER A 734 2.20 -16.20 -37.73
N ASP A 735 3.35 -16.88 -37.86
CA ASP A 735 3.86 -17.86 -36.89
C ASP A 735 3.94 -17.31 -35.45
N ALA A 736 4.04 -15.98 -35.31
CA ALA A 736 4.02 -15.29 -34.03
C ALA A 736 2.60 -15.14 -33.46
N LYS A 737 1.61 -14.73 -34.27
CA LYS A 737 0.20 -14.72 -33.88
C LYS A 737 -0.29 -16.13 -33.52
N GLN A 738 -0.01 -17.12 -34.37
CA GLN A 738 -0.34 -18.51 -34.08
C GLN A 738 0.39 -19.02 -32.83
N GLY A 739 1.64 -18.58 -32.61
CA GLY A 739 2.39 -18.87 -31.39
C GLY A 739 1.76 -18.28 -30.12
N LEU A 740 1.11 -17.12 -30.19
CA LEU A 740 0.34 -16.52 -29.09
C LEU A 740 -0.94 -17.33 -28.82
N ILE A 741 -1.72 -17.66 -29.84
CA ILE A 741 -2.92 -18.52 -29.72
C ILE A 741 -2.55 -19.89 -29.12
N GLU A 742 -1.42 -20.45 -29.55
CA GLU A 742 -0.89 -21.73 -29.06
C GLU A 742 -0.27 -21.64 -27.64
N MET A 743 -0.09 -20.45 -27.08
CA MET A 743 0.16 -20.26 -25.63
C MET A 743 -1.15 -20.29 -24.83
N CYS A 744 -2.25 -19.78 -25.39
CA CYS A 744 -3.59 -19.91 -24.82
C CYS A 744 -4.05 -21.39 -24.83
N ASN A 745 -3.88 -22.12 -25.94
CA ASN A 745 -4.18 -23.56 -26.03
C ASN A 745 -3.41 -24.47 -25.05
N LYS A 746 -2.32 -23.96 -24.47
CA LYS A 746 -1.43 -24.66 -23.52
C LYS A 746 -1.67 -24.28 -22.06
N THR A 747 -2.68 -23.44 -21.83
CA THR A 747 -3.14 -23.00 -20.52
C THR A 747 -4.41 -23.77 -20.18
#